data_AF-A0A151CIA4-F1
#
_entry.id   AF-A0A151CIA4-F1
#
_cell.length_a   1.000
_cell.length_b   1.000
_cell.length_c   1.000
_cell.angle_alpha   90.00
_cell.angle_beta   90.00
_cell.angle_gamma   90.00
#
_symmetry.space_group_name_H-M   'P 1'
#
loop_
_entity.id
_entity.type
_entity.pdbx_description
1 polymer ?
#
loop_
_entity_poly.entity_id
_entity_poly.type
_entity_poly.pdbx_seq_one_letter_code
_entity_poly.pdbx_strand_id
1 'polypeptide(L)'
;MNEVIYDTSITFKERLDYDKLSFFYLSLPIILIGHILGALLLSAMEMTVVDLYSIGIWLLLNVIMFLYRFYHYTLFKKESEKNKLREAKLWLDRYYTNVLLSGIIWGSSALLLFPESDLFGQMILLLFLFAIGFSSLGVLATKRNLLLSYVMVMYGPIVWRLLFLEGELYLNIAYAIISLVLIMIIVANYYGKIINDSLEEREQFADIKASHDKLKERFFSLFERAPVGIYYYDEALQLQDVNLQFMEMNKVTDKDTLMNISLQDAIDDTRILEVHENVFKGKTGNYRGPFNILSGSKEDIYVDLSTVPMYNSVGEIAGGITIINDITSEVTAREKMMRSAYYDMLTNIPNRTLLMDKLKNLIEEKKPTDGLSALLFLDIDNFKKINTSVGHDIGDRILKIAAHKIEQVVGTDDTLARIGGDKFVILVPDVGTQEEGAQAFTTSYITAINQNFIQPLQVGGKDYHISFSIGAVLFADTDATAFDILKRAETAMYEAKKTTRGSTQFYQDSMSVQAREELMLENDIHKAIKNDEFVMYYQPQLNVETNEIIGAEALIRWMHPEKGLIMPDAFIPLAEESGIIIKLEEWIFDRICSDAKKLSEDMGGFNLHHIAINVSTIHFLEPHFVEKLMLLVKKHKVRPEWFELEITESGIMRNVEDAIQKIKELKDFGFTFSIDDFGTGYSSLSHLKELPVDVIKIDQSFVRNMNENDEMIIEAVVAIGQKFDLEVLAEGVESDKILEYLKDINCNTYQGYFAHTPIALDEFEALLKPKK
;
A
#
# COMPACT_ATOMS: atom_id res chain seq x y z
N MET A 1 -29.17 -42.49 -17.07
CA MET A 1 -28.24 -43.38 -16.35
C MET A 1 -26.99 -42.64 -15.89
N ASN A 2 -26.29 -41.88 -16.73
CA ASN A 2 -24.99 -41.29 -16.38
C ASN A 2 -24.98 -40.13 -15.35
N GLU A 3 -26.10 -39.44 -15.10
CA GLU A 3 -26.11 -38.33 -14.12
C GLU A 3 -26.38 -38.74 -12.66
N VAL A 4 -26.82 -39.98 -12.41
CA VAL A 4 -27.26 -40.41 -11.07
C VAL A 4 -26.21 -41.28 -10.37
N ILE A 5 -25.24 -41.82 -11.11
CA ILE A 5 -24.20 -42.73 -10.60
C ILE A 5 -23.26 -42.01 -9.60
N TYR A 6 -23.16 -40.68 -9.67
CA TYR A 6 -22.28 -39.87 -8.81
C TYR A 6 -22.98 -39.20 -7.61
N ASP A 7 -24.26 -39.48 -7.37
CA ASP A 7 -24.94 -38.95 -6.15
C ASP A 7 -24.45 -39.73 -4.92
N THR A 8 -23.64 -39.07 -4.10
CA THR A 8 -23.03 -39.62 -2.87
C THR A 8 -24.02 -39.76 -1.71
N SER A 9 -25.24 -39.23 -1.85
CA SER A 9 -26.29 -39.34 -0.83
C SER A 9 -27.01 -40.70 -0.83
N ILE A 10 -26.77 -41.54 -1.86
CA ILE A 10 -27.47 -42.80 -2.08
C ILE A 10 -26.60 -43.97 -1.62
N THR A 11 -27.11 -44.73 -0.66
CA THR A 11 -26.38 -45.84 -0.04
C THR A 11 -26.26 -47.03 -0.99
N PHE A 12 -25.24 -47.86 -0.78
CA PHE A 12 -25.01 -49.14 -1.48
C PHE A 12 -26.28 -50.00 -1.57
N LYS A 13 -27.01 -50.10 -0.45
CA LYS A 13 -28.25 -50.89 -0.36
C LYS A 13 -29.35 -50.37 -1.29
N GLU A 14 -29.44 -49.06 -1.51
CA GLU A 14 -30.47 -48.43 -2.33
C GLU A 14 -30.20 -48.62 -3.83
N ARG A 15 -28.92 -48.62 -4.26
CA ARG A 15 -28.54 -48.94 -5.66
C ARG A 15 -28.84 -50.40 -5.98
N LEU A 16 -28.45 -51.31 -5.08
CA LEU A 16 -28.72 -52.73 -5.26
C LEU A 16 -30.23 -53.04 -5.31
N ASP A 17 -31.03 -52.38 -4.46
CA ASP A 17 -32.49 -52.51 -4.49
C ASP A 17 -33.09 -51.98 -5.80
N TYR A 18 -32.50 -50.93 -6.38
CA TYR A 18 -32.93 -50.35 -7.66
C TYR A 18 -32.63 -51.24 -8.87
N ASP A 19 -31.45 -51.85 -8.92
CA ASP A 19 -31.09 -52.76 -10.01
C ASP A 19 -32.00 -54.00 -10.01
N LYS A 20 -32.28 -54.55 -8.82
CA LYS A 20 -33.27 -55.63 -8.64
C LYS A 20 -34.67 -55.20 -9.07
N LEU A 21 -35.09 -54.01 -8.66
CA LEU A 21 -36.39 -53.43 -9.02
C LEU A 21 -36.56 -53.29 -10.53
N SER A 22 -35.55 -52.74 -11.21
CA SER A 22 -35.56 -52.53 -12.65
C SER A 22 -35.70 -53.85 -13.39
N PHE A 23 -34.94 -54.87 -12.99
CA PHE A 23 -35.02 -56.21 -13.58
C PHE A 23 -36.43 -56.84 -13.43
N PHE A 24 -37.07 -56.73 -12.26
CA PHE A 24 -38.39 -57.31 -12.02
C PHE A 24 -39.52 -56.60 -12.77
N TYR A 25 -39.53 -55.26 -12.81
CA TYR A 25 -40.56 -54.54 -13.57
C TYR A 25 -40.36 -54.64 -15.09
N LEU A 26 -39.12 -54.80 -15.57
CA LEU A 26 -38.85 -55.07 -17.00
C LEU A 26 -39.42 -56.42 -17.46
N SER A 27 -39.38 -57.44 -16.60
CA SER A 27 -39.91 -58.78 -16.91
C SER A 27 -41.41 -58.93 -16.67
N LEU A 28 -42.04 -58.00 -15.95
CA LEU A 28 -43.45 -58.07 -15.55
C LEU A 28 -44.46 -58.25 -16.70
N PRO A 29 -44.36 -57.56 -17.87
CA PRO A 29 -45.33 -57.72 -18.94
C PRO A 29 -45.42 -59.16 -19.48
N ILE A 30 -44.27 -59.82 -19.64
CA ILE A 30 -44.19 -61.21 -20.11
C ILE A 30 -44.84 -62.14 -19.08
N ILE A 31 -44.57 -61.90 -17.79
CA ILE A 31 -45.15 -62.66 -16.68
C ILE A 31 -46.68 -62.49 -16.64
N LEU A 32 -47.21 -61.28 -16.84
CA LEU A 32 -48.66 -61.03 -16.83
C LEU A 32 -49.37 -61.72 -17.99
N ILE A 33 -48.79 -61.72 -19.18
CA ILE A 33 -49.31 -62.44 -20.35
C ILE A 33 -49.38 -63.95 -20.06
N GLY A 34 -48.30 -64.51 -19.50
CA GLY A 34 -48.28 -65.93 -19.11
C GLY A 34 -49.38 -66.31 -18.12
N HIS A 35 -49.59 -65.48 -17.10
CA HIS A 35 -50.65 -65.72 -16.10
C HIS A 35 -52.06 -65.65 -16.71
N ILE A 36 -52.39 -64.61 -17.48
CA ILE A 36 -53.76 -64.47 -17.99
C ILE A 36 -54.07 -65.54 -19.05
N LEU A 37 -53.11 -65.88 -19.92
CA LEU A 37 -53.25 -66.99 -20.86
C LEU A 37 -53.39 -68.32 -20.13
N GLY A 38 -52.59 -68.54 -19.08
CA GLY A 38 -52.70 -69.73 -18.23
C GLY A 38 -54.09 -69.84 -17.58
N ALA A 39 -54.63 -68.75 -17.04
CA ALA A 39 -55.95 -68.74 -16.42
C ALA A 39 -57.05 -69.02 -17.43
N LEU A 40 -56.98 -68.44 -18.64
CA LEU A 40 -57.93 -68.70 -19.72
C LEU A 40 -57.87 -70.15 -20.21
N LEU A 41 -56.67 -70.70 -20.39
CA LEU A 41 -56.48 -72.08 -20.84
C LEU A 41 -56.98 -73.08 -19.80
N LEU A 42 -56.63 -72.90 -18.52
CA LEU A 42 -57.13 -73.74 -17.44
C LEU A 42 -58.66 -73.67 -17.37
N SER A 43 -59.25 -72.47 -17.42
CA SER A 43 -60.71 -72.29 -17.43
C SER A 43 -61.37 -73.00 -18.62
N ALA A 44 -60.73 -72.98 -19.80
CA ALA A 44 -61.24 -73.65 -20.99
C ALA A 44 -61.16 -75.18 -20.90
N MET A 45 -60.10 -75.72 -20.29
CA MET A 45 -59.92 -77.16 -20.10
C MET A 45 -60.86 -77.73 -19.04
N GLU A 46 -61.17 -76.97 -17.98
CA GLU A 46 -62.03 -77.42 -16.88
C GLU A 46 -63.53 -77.19 -17.13
N MET A 47 -63.91 -76.47 -18.19
CA MET A 47 -65.30 -76.08 -18.47
C MET A 47 -66.29 -77.25 -18.63
N THR A 48 -65.79 -78.44 -18.96
CA THR A 48 -66.61 -79.65 -19.10
C THR A 48 -66.79 -80.42 -17.80
N VAL A 49 -66.02 -80.10 -16.77
CA VAL A 49 -65.88 -80.89 -15.54
C VAL A 49 -66.24 -80.08 -14.29
N VAL A 50 -66.01 -78.77 -14.31
CA VAL A 50 -66.33 -77.83 -13.22
C VAL A 50 -67.49 -76.93 -13.65
N ASP A 51 -68.31 -76.51 -12.69
CA ASP A 51 -69.43 -75.63 -12.96
C ASP A 51 -68.97 -74.24 -13.45
N LEU A 52 -69.74 -73.67 -14.38
CA LEU A 52 -69.41 -72.40 -15.02
C LEU A 52 -69.39 -71.22 -14.02
N TYR A 53 -70.08 -71.32 -12.89
CA TYR A 53 -70.13 -70.26 -11.88
C TYR A 53 -68.80 -70.17 -11.12
N SER A 54 -68.24 -71.30 -10.69
CA SER A 54 -66.93 -71.38 -10.04
C SER A 54 -65.80 -70.93 -10.98
N ILE A 55 -65.83 -71.35 -12.25
CA ILE A 55 -64.90 -70.88 -13.30
C ILE A 55 -65.04 -69.36 -13.49
N GLY A 56 -66.27 -68.85 -13.62
CA GLY A 56 -66.53 -67.44 -13.83
C GLY A 56 -65.99 -66.54 -12.71
N ILE A 57 -66.20 -66.94 -11.45
CA ILE A 57 -65.66 -66.21 -10.29
C ILE A 57 -64.13 -66.20 -10.31
N TRP A 58 -63.51 -67.37 -10.46
CA TRP A 58 -62.06 -67.48 -10.41
C TRP A 58 -61.36 -66.75 -11.56
N LEU A 59 -61.93 -66.83 -12.77
CA LEU A 59 -61.41 -66.12 -13.93
C LEU A 59 -61.57 -64.60 -13.77
N LEU A 60 -62.71 -64.13 -13.24
CA LEU A 60 -62.92 -62.71 -12.94
C LEU A 60 -61.87 -62.16 -11.97
N LEU A 61 -61.55 -62.90 -10.90
CA LEU A 61 -60.51 -62.52 -9.95
C LEU A 61 -59.13 -62.41 -10.64
N ASN A 62 -58.80 -63.33 -11.54
CA ASN A 62 -57.56 -63.26 -12.32
C ASN A 62 -57.52 -62.05 -13.26
N VAL A 63 -58.63 -61.72 -13.92
CA VAL A 63 -58.73 -60.54 -14.80
C VAL A 63 -58.56 -59.24 -14.00
N ILE A 64 -59.21 -59.13 -12.84
CA ILE A 64 -59.05 -57.96 -11.94
C ILE A 64 -57.58 -57.83 -11.52
N MET A 65 -56.94 -58.93 -11.13
CA MET A 65 -55.54 -58.90 -10.71
C MET A 65 -54.60 -58.55 -11.87
N PHE A 66 -54.86 -59.05 -13.07
CA PHE A 66 -54.12 -58.68 -14.28
C PHE A 66 -54.19 -57.17 -14.52
N LEU A 67 -55.40 -56.59 -14.52
CA LEU A 67 -55.60 -55.15 -14.73
C LEU A 67 -54.90 -54.32 -13.65
N TYR A 68 -55.01 -54.73 -12.39
CA TYR A 68 -54.36 -54.05 -11.27
C TYR A 68 -52.84 -54.07 -11.39
N ARG A 69 -52.23 -55.21 -11.72
CA ARG A 69 -50.78 -55.31 -11.90
C ARG A 69 -50.29 -54.58 -13.15
N PHE A 70 -51.07 -54.58 -14.23
CA PHE A 70 -50.75 -53.82 -15.43
C PHE A 70 -50.79 -52.32 -15.16
N TYR A 71 -51.76 -51.84 -14.38
CA TYR A 71 -51.81 -50.45 -13.92
C TYR A 71 -50.55 -50.07 -13.13
N HIS A 72 -50.14 -50.88 -12.15
CA HIS A 72 -48.90 -50.66 -11.38
C HIS A 72 -47.65 -50.65 -12.26
N TYR A 73 -47.56 -51.51 -13.27
CA TYR A 73 -46.48 -51.47 -14.26
C TYR A 73 -46.43 -50.14 -15.01
N THR A 74 -47.59 -49.63 -15.46
CA THR A 74 -47.65 -48.35 -16.19
C THR A 74 -47.28 -47.17 -15.29
N LEU A 75 -47.65 -47.21 -14.00
CA LEU A 75 -47.22 -46.20 -13.02
C LEU A 75 -45.70 -46.21 -12.86
N PHE A 76 -45.12 -47.39 -12.64
CA PHE A 76 -43.67 -47.53 -12.52
C PHE A 76 -42.93 -47.01 -13.75
N LYS A 77 -43.42 -47.33 -14.96
CA LYS A 77 -42.79 -46.86 -16.22
C LYS A 77 -42.80 -45.34 -16.37
N LYS A 78 -43.84 -44.67 -15.86
CA LYS A 78 -43.99 -43.20 -15.91
C LYS A 78 -43.19 -42.46 -14.83
N GLU A 79 -42.76 -43.15 -13.77
CA GLU A 79 -42.02 -42.55 -12.66
C GLU A 79 -40.59 -42.13 -13.06
N SER A 80 -40.09 -41.03 -12.49
CA SER A 80 -38.76 -40.52 -12.82
C SER A 80 -37.66 -41.45 -12.27
N GLU A 81 -36.55 -41.61 -12.99
CA GLU A 81 -35.42 -42.48 -12.58
C GLU A 81 -34.87 -42.11 -11.19
N LYS A 82 -34.83 -40.82 -10.87
CA LYS A 82 -34.39 -40.33 -9.56
C LYS A 82 -35.34 -40.76 -8.43
N ASN A 83 -36.65 -40.69 -8.65
CA ASN A 83 -37.63 -41.14 -7.66
C ASN A 83 -37.64 -42.66 -7.52
N LYS A 84 -37.52 -43.40 -8.64
CA LYS A 84 -37.45 -44.87 -8.59
C LYS A 84 -36.24 -45.35 -7.79
N LEU A 85 -35.09 -44.69 -7.91
CA LEU A 85 -33.89 -45.01 -7.13
C LEU A 85 -34.08 -44.70 -5.64
N ARG A 86 -34.59 -43.52 -5.30
CA ARG A 86 -34.83 -43.11 -3.90
C ARG A 86 -35.89 -43.96 -3.20
N GLU A 87 -36.95 -44.32 -3.90
CA GLU A 87 -38.07 -45.12 -3.37
C GLU A 87 -37.98 -46.61 -3.76
N ALA A 88 -36.79 -47.08 -4.15
CA ALA A 88 -36.63 -48.41 -4.73
C ALA A 88 -37.21 -49.53 -3.86
N LYS A 89 -36.94 -49.46 -2.56
CA LYS A 89 -37.47 -50.40 -1.57
C LYS A 89 -39.00 -50.43 -1.54
N LEU A 90 -39.66 -49.26 -1.60
CA LEU A 90 -41.12 -49.16 -1.56
C LEU A 90 -41.75 -49.79 -2.81
N TRP A 91 -41.19 -49.50 -3.99
CA TRP A 91 -41.64 -50.10 -5.25
C TRP A 91 -41.42 -51.61 -5.31
N LEU A 92 -40.31 -52.07 -4.73
CA LEU A 92 -39.97 -53.48 -4.65
C LEU A 92 -40.92 -54.22 -3.69
N ASP A 93 -41.22 -53.64 -2.52
CA ASP A 93 -42.19 -54.19 -1.58
C ASP A 93 -43.61 -54.24 -2.17
N ARG A 94 -44.04 -53.22 -2.94
CA ARG A 94 -45.30 -53.25 -3.70
C ARG A 94 -45.33 -54.39 -4.72
N TYR A 95 -44.23 -54.59 -5.47
CA TYR A 95 -44.13 -55.68 -6.45
C TYR A 95 -44.29 -57.03 -5.78
N TYR A 96 -43.59 -57.24 -4.67
CA TYR A 96 -43.64 -58.44 -3.85
C TYR A 96 -45.05 -58.74 -3.32
N THR A 97 -45.78 -57.74 -2.81
CA THR A 97 -47.18 -57.90 -2.40
C THR A 97 -48.07 -58.34 -3.57
N ASN A 98 -47.87 -57.78 -4.76
CA ASN A 98 -48.65 -58.14 -5.94
C ASN A 98 -48.40 -59.59 -6.39
N VAL A 99 -47.16 -60.09 -6.26
CA VAL A 99 -46.85 -61.51 -6.51
C VAL A 99 -47.56 -62.40 -5.49
N LEU A 100 -47.54 -62.04 -4.21
CA LEU A 100 -48.22 -62.81 -3.15
C LEU A 100 -49.74 -62.89 -3.38
N LEU A 101 -50.38 -61.77 -3.72
CA LEU A 101 -51.81 -61.72 -4.06
C LEU A 101 -52.14 -62.60 -5.28
N SER A 102 -51.25 -62.64 -6.28
CA SER A 102 -51.42 -63.54 -7.43
C SER A 102 -51.36 -65.01 -6.98
N GLY A 103 -50.46 -65.34 -6.04
CA GLY A 103 -50.38 -66.68 -5.43
C GLY A 103 -51.65 -67.07 -4.67
N ILE A 104 -52.31 -66.14 -3.97
CA ILE A 104 -53.60 -66.40 -3.29
C ILE A 104 -54.69 -66.71 -4.32
N ILE A 105 -54.80 -65.91 -5.39
CA ILE A 105 -55.82 -66.12 -6.42
C ILE A 105 -55.60 -67.45 -7.13
N TRP A 106 -54.36 -67.75 -7.53
CA TRP A 106 -54.06 -69.05 -8.13
C TRP A 106 -54.27 -70.20 -7.16
N GLY A 107 -53.82 -70.10 -5.90
CA GLY A 107 -54.06 -71.13 -4.88
C GLY A 107 -55.54 -71.38 -4.60
N SER A 108 -56.40 -70.37 -4.75
CA SER A 108 -57.85 -70.54 -4.63
C SER A 108 -58.47 -71.43 -5.72
N SER A 109 -57.76 -71.68 -6.83
CA SER A 109 -58.21 -72.63 -7.86
C SER A 109 -58.35 -74.04 -7.28
N ALA A 110 -57.56 -74.40 -6.27
CA ALA A 110 -57.70 -75.67 -5.56
C ALA A 110 -59.05 -75.80 -4.85
N LEU A 111 -59.68 -74.68 -4.47
CA LEU A 111 -60.98 -74.66 -3.80
C LEU A 111 -62.14 -74.52 -4.79
N LEU A 112 -61.97 -73.68 -5.81
CA LEU A 112 -63.03 -73.37 -6.78
C LEU A 112 -63.06 -74.32 -7.97
N LEU A 113 -61.91 -74.81 -8.44
CA LEU A 113 -61.77 -75.49 -9.72
C LEU A 113 -61.32 -76.94 -9.61
N PHE A 114 -61.24 -77.53 -8.42
CA PHE A 114 -60.80 -78.92 -8.27
C PHE A 114 -61.97 -79.89 -8.53
N PRO A 115 -61.90 -80.73 -9.58
CA PRO A 115 -62.97 -81.67 -9.91
C PRO A 115 -62.81 -82.97 -9.12
N GLU A 116 -63.66 -83.24 -8.13
CA GLU A 116 -63.52 -84.41 -7.23
C GLU A 116 -63.69 -85.76 -7.93
N SER A 117 -64.41 -85.79 -9.06
CA SER A 117 -64.74 -87.03 -9.78
C SER A 117 -63.92 -87.26 -11.06
N ASP A 118 -63.05 -86.34 -11.45
CA ASP A 118 -62.25 -86.44 -12.69
C ASP A 118 -60.75 -86.30 -12.41
N LEU A 119 -60.03 -87.43 -12.49
CA LEU A 119 -58.59 -87.47 -12.21
C LEU A 119 -57.79 -86.64 -13.24
N PHE A 120 -58.26 -86.54 -14.49
CA PHE A 120 -57.55 -85.83 -15.54
C PHE A 120 -57.55 -84.31 -15.30
N GLY A 121 -58.70 -83.73 -14.97
CA GLY A 121 -58.81 -82.32 -14.57
C GLY A 121 -58.03 -82.00 -13.30
N GLN A 122 -58.00 -82.90 -12.31
CA GLN A 122 -57.13 -82.73 -11.14
C GLN A 122 -55.64 -82.63 -11.53
N MET A 123 -55.18 -83.47 -12.46
CA MET A 123 -53.80 -83.41 -12.96
C MET A 123 -53.51 -82.14 -13.76
N ILE A 124 -54.45 -81.68 -14.59
CA ILE A 124 -54.32 -80.41 -15.33
C ILE A 124 -54.20 -79.24 -14.35
N LEU A 125 -55.09 -79.16 -13.36
CA LEU A 125 -55.05 -78.12 -12.33
C LEU A 125 -53.69 -78.08 -11.61
N LEU A 126 -53.19 -79.25 -11.18
CA LEU A 126 -51.88 -79.37 -10.55
C LEU A 126 -50.75 -78.90 -11.47
N LEU A 127 -50.76 -79.31 -12.74
CA LEU A 127 -49.76 -78.90 -13.72
C LEU A 127 -49.69 -77.37 -13.87
N PHE A 128 -50.85 -76.71 -14.00
CA PHE A 128 -50.91 -75.25 -14.12
C PHE A 128 -50.49 -74.55 -12.82
N LEU A 129 -50.91 -75.06 -11.66
CA LEU A 129 -50.47 -74.55 -10.36
C LEU A 129 -48.95 -74.59 -10.21
N PHE A 130 -48.31 -75.69 -10.59
CA PHE A 130 -46.84 -75.81 -10.55
C PHE A 130 -46.15 -74.94 -11.59
N ALA A 131 -46.65 -74.86 -12.82
CA ALA A 131 -46.07 -74.04 -13.87
C ALA A 131 -46.07 -72.55 -13.50
N ILE A 132 -47.22 -72.04 -13.04
CA ILE A 132 -47.36 -70.66 -12.59
C ILE A 132 -46.58 -70.41 -11.31
N GLY A 133 -46.66 -71.33 -10.35
CA GLY A 133 -45.95 -71.22 -9.09
C GLY A 133 -44.43 -71.16 -9.27
N PHE A 134 -43.88 -71.97 -10.18
CA PHE A 134 -42.44 -71.97 -10.50
C PHE A 134 -41.98 -70.64 -11.12
N SER A 135 -42.77 -70.05 -12.01
CA SER A 135 -42.41 -68.77 -12.67
C SER A 135 -42.15 -67.62 -11.70
N SER A 136 -42.81 -67.63 -10.53
CA SER A 136 -42.68 -66.57 -9.51
C SER A 136 -41.56 -66.85 -8.50
N LEU A 137 -40.99 -68.06 -8.45
CA LEU A 137 -39.95 -68.41 -7.48
C LEU A 137 -38.66 -67.61 -7.69
N GLY A 138 -38.25 -67.40 -8.95
CA GLY A 138 -37.02 -66.66 -9.26
C GLY A 138 -37.04 -65.21 -8.75
N VAL A 139 -38.22 -64.58 -8.73
CA VAL A 139 -38.38 -63.23 -8.19
C VAL A 139 -38.34 -63.22 -6.66
N LEU A 140 -38.89 -64.25 -6.02
CA LEU A 140 -39.00 -64.34 -4.57
C LEU A 140 -37.78 -64.98 -3.89
N ALA A 141 -36.89 -65.60 -4.68
CA ALA A 141 -35.67 -66.27 -4.23
C ALA A 141 -34.77 -65.38 -3.36
N THR A 142 -34.80 -64.06 -3.59
CA THR A 142 -34.02 -63.07 -2.85
C THR A 142 -34.60 -62.72 -1.47
N LYS A 143 -35.85 -63.11 -1.17
CA LYS A 143 -36.54 -62.87 0.11
C LYS A 143 -37.20 -64.14 0.66
N ARG A 144 -36.44 -64.89 1.48
CA ARG A 144 -36.85 -66.17 2.09
C ARG A 144 -38.25 -66.14 2.73
N ASN A 145 -38.57 -65.13 3.54
CA ASN A 145 -39.85 -65.08 4.25
C ASN A 145 -41.03 -64.99 3.28
N LEU A 146 -40.88 -64.20 2.22
CA LEU A 146 -41.92 -64.00 1.23
C LEU A 146 -42.08 -65.21 0.31
N LEU A 147 -40.97 -65.86 -0.04
CA LEU A 147 -40.96 -67.14 -0.76
C LEU A 147 -41.79 -68.19 0.00
N LEU A 148 -41.58 -68.32 1.30
CA LEU A 148 -42.33 -69.27 2.15
C LEU A 148 -43.82 -68.91 2.20
N SER A 149 -44.16 -67.63 2.39
CA SER A 149 -45.56 -67.18 2.37
C SER A 149 -46.24 -67.46 1.03
N TYR A 150 -45.56 -67.20 -0.09
CA TYR A 150 -46.09 -67.44 -1.43
C TYR A 150 -46.39 -68.92 -1.68
N VAL A 151 -45.43 -69.79 -1.35
CA VAL A 151 -45.59 -71.24 -1.47
C VAL A 151 -46.77 -71.73 -0.63
N MET A 152 -46.90 -71.22 0.60
CA MET A 152 -47.99 -71.61 1.50
C MET A 152 -49.37 -71.21 0.96
N VAL A 153 -49.54 -69.99 0.44
CA VAL A 153 -50.84 -69.57 -0.11
C VAL A 153 -51.16 -70.22 -1.47
N MET A 154 -50.13 -70.54 -2.26
CA MET A 154 -50.28 -71.15 -3.58
C MET A 154 -50.61 -72.64 -3.50
N TYR A 155 -49.88 -73.40 -2.68
CA TYR A 155 -49.99 -74.86 -2.63
C TYR A 155 -50.66 -75.39 -1.36
N GLY A 156 -50.74 -74.58 -0.29
CA GLY A 156 -51.42 -74.97 0.95
C GLY A 156 -52.88 -75.38 0.72
N PRO A 157 -53.70 -74.62 -0.05
CA PRO A 157 -55.08 -74.99 -0.30
C PRO A 157 -55.25 -76.35 -0.99
N ILE A 158 -54.39 -76.70 -1.95
CA ILE A 158 -54.48 -77.99 -2.65
C ILE A 158 -54.01 -79.15 -1.78
N VAL A 159 -52.93 -78.97 -1.00
CA VAL A 159 -52.48 -79.98 -0.03
C VAL A 159 -53.57 -80.21 1.01
N TRP A 160 -54.15 -79.14 1.56
CA TRP A 160 -55.27 -79.22 2.49
C TRP A 160 -56.42 -80.01 1.87
N ARG A 161 -56.88 -79.64 0.67
CA ARG A 161 -58.00 -80.34 0.02
C ARG A 161 -57.74 -81.83 -0.19
N LEU A 162 -56.54 -82.20 -0.65
CA LEU A 162 -56.17 -83.60 -0.89
C LEU A 162 -56.12 -84.44 0.39
N LEU A 163 -55.75 -83.85 1.53
CA LEU A 163 -55.70 -84.55 2.82
C LEU A 163 -57.08 -84.88 3.38
N PHE A 164 -58.13 -84.18 2.95
CA PHE A 164 -59.52 -84.42 3.39
C PHE A 164 -60.29 -85.39 2.48
N LEU A 165 -59.73 -85.77 1.32
CA LEU A 165 -60.34 -86.76 0.43
C LEU A 165 -59.94 -88.18 0.85
N GLU A 166 -60.92 -89.08 0.91
CA GLU A 166 -60.67 -90.48 1.25
C GLU A 166 -59.99 -91.23 0.09
N GLY A 167 -58.82 -91.83 0.33
CA GLY A 167 -58.12 -92.70 -0.62
C GLY A 167 -56.59 -92.59 -0.57
N GLU A 168 -55.89 -93.72 -0.69
CA GLU A 168 -54.42 -93.76 -0.68
C GLU A 168 -53.78 -92.93 -1.81
N LEU A 169 -54.45 -92.83 -2.96
CA LEU A 169 -53.99 -92.03 -4.09
C LEU A 169 -53.86 -90.54 -3.74
N TYR A 170 -54.85 -89.95 -3.06
CA TYR A 170 -54.84 -88.53 -2.70
C TYR A 170 -53.78 -88.20 -1.65
N LEU A 171 -53.57 -89.10 -0.69
CA LEU A 171 -52.49 -88.98 0.29
C LEU A 171 -51.11 -89.03 -0.37
N ASN A 172 -50.90 -89.93 -1.34
CA ASN A 172 -49.66 -90.01 -2.11
C ASN A 172 -49.41 -88.76 -2.96
N ILE A 173 -50.46 -88.21 -3.59
CA ILE A 173 -50.36 -86.94 -4.34
C ILE A 173 -50.03 -85.78 -3.40
N ALA A 174 -50.64 -85.71 -2.21
CA ALA A 174 -50.32 -84.68 -1.22
C ALA A 174 -48.85 -84.75 -0.78
N TYR A 175 -48.32 -85.94 -0.50
CA TYR A 175 -46.89 -86.11 -0.20
C TYR A 175 -45.99 -85.71 -1.36
N ALA A 176 -46.34 -86.08 -2.61
CA ALA A 176 -45.57 -85.67 -3.78
C ALA A 176 -45.54 -84.15 -3.95
N ILE A 177 -46.67 -83.46 -3.73
CA ILE A 177 -46.74 -82.00 -3.77
C ILE A 177 -45.85 -81.38 -2.69
N ILE A 178 -45.92 -81.86 -1.45
CA ILE A 178 -45.08 -81.38 -0.35
C ILE A 178 -43.59 -81.56 -0.68
N SER A 179 -43.20 -82.72 -1.20
CA SER A 179 -41.81 -82.99 -1.61
C SER A 179 -41.34 -82.08 -2.74
N LEU A 180 -42.15 -81.89 -3.78
CA LEU A 180 -41.82 -80.98 -4.89
C LEU A 180 -41.70 -79.53 -4.42
N VAL A 181 -42.60 -79.10 -3.53
CA VAL A 181 -42.55 -77.78 -2.91
C VAL A 181 -41.28 -77.58 -2.08
N LEU A 182 -40.86 -78.59 -1.31
CA LEU A 182 -39.60 -78.54 -0.56
C LEU A 182 -38.38 -78.41 -1.50
N ILE A 183 -38.34 -79.18 -2.58
CA ILE A 183 -37.30 -79.07 -3.61
C ILE A 183 -37.29 -77.66 -4.22
N MET A 184 -38.46 -77.13 -4.55
CA MET A 184 -38.61 -75.77 -5.09
C MET A 184 -38.07 -74.70 -4.14
N ILE A 185 -38.31 -74.82 -2.82
CA ILE A 185 -37.77 -73.89 -1.81
C ILE A 185 -36.24 -73.96 -1.76
N ILE A 186 -35.66 -75.17 -1.80
CA ILE A 186 -34.20 -75.36 -1.77
C ILE A 186 -33.56 -74.73 -3.01
N VAL A 187 -34.09 -75.05 -4.19
CA VAL A 187 -33.60 -74.53 -5.47
C VAL A 187 -33.70 -73.01 -5.52
N ALA A 188 -34.84 -72.44 -5.10
CA ALA A 188 -35.03 -70.99 -5.07
C ALA A 188 -34.02 -70.29 -4.13
N ASN A 189 -33.78 -70.83 -2.92
CA ASN A 189 -32.79 -70.25 -2.01
C ASN A 189 -31.36 -70.29 -2.57
N TYR A 190 -30.98 -71.39 -3.26
CA TYR A 190 -29.67 -71.52 -3.89
C TYR A 190 -29.46 -70.48 -5.00
N TYR A 191 -30.43 -70.35 -5.91
CA TYR A 191 -30.38 -69.32 -6.96
C TYR A 191 -30.36 -67.89 -6.39
N GLY A 192 -31.16 -67.64 -5.34
CA GLY A 192 -31.19 -66.34 -4.67
C GLY A 192 -29.83 -65.93 -4.11
N LYS A 193 -29.06 -66.89 -3.56
CA LYS A 193 -27.70 -66.65 -3.07
C LYS A 193 -26.75 -66.28 -4.21
N ILE A 194 -26.69 -67.08 -5.28
CA ILE A 194 -25.80 -66.83 -6.42
C ILE A 194 -26.03 -65.45 -7.04
N ILE A 195 -27.30 -65.06 -7.21
CA ILE A 195 -27.63 -63.76 -7.78
C ILE A 195 -27.11 -62.62 -6.89
N ASN A 196 -27.30 -62.71 -5.56
CA ASN A 196 -26.78 -61.69 -4.64
C ASN A 196 -25.26 -61.60 -4.68
N ASP A 197 -24.55 -62.74 -4.58
CA ASP A 197 -23.08 -62.78 -4.58
C ASP A 197 -22.52 -62.16 -5.88
N SER A 198 -23.11 -62.50 -7.04
CA SER A 198 -22.67 -61.97 -8.34
C SER A 198 -22.88 -60.47 -8.54
N LEU A 199 -23.89 -59.89 -7.88
CA LEU A 199 -24.15 -58.45 -7.92
C LEU A 199 -23.17 -57.70 -7.02
N GLU A 200 -22.85 -58.25 -5.84
CA GLU A 200 -21.89 -57.66 -4.90
C GLU A 200 -20.46 -57.59 -5.49
N GLU A 201 -20.00 -58.63 -6.16
CA GLU A 201 -18.64 -58.66 -6.76
C GLU A 201 -18.43 -57.62 -7.87
N ARG A 202 -19.45 -57.41 -8.74
CA ARG A 202 -19.34 -56.45 -9.86
C ARG A 202 -19.16 -55.01 -9.39
N GLU A 203 -19.80 -54.64 -8.29
CA GLU A 203 -19.73 -53.30 -7.75
C GLU A 203 -18.38 -53.04 -7.06
N GLN A 204 -17.84 -54.01 -6.31
CA GLN A 204 -16.50 -53.90 -5.72
C GLN A 204 -15.41 -53.64 -6.77
N PHE A 205 -15.48 -54.30 -7.92
CA PHE A 205 -14.54 -54.06 -9.02
C PHE A 205 -14.66 -52.63 -9.58
N ALA A 206 -15.88 -52.10 -9.70
CA ALA A 206 -16.10 -50.74 -10.16
C ALA A 206 -15.53 -49.70 -9.17
N ASP A 207 -15.70 -49.93 -7.86
CA ASP A 207 -15.17 -49.06 -6.80
C ASP A 207 -13.64 -49.05 -6.77
N ILE A 208 -13.00 -50.23 -6.86
CA ILE A 208 -11.53 -50.33 -6.89
C ILE A 208 -10.99 -49.55 -8.10
N LYS A 209 -11.58 -49.73 -9.28
CA LYS A 209 -11.14 -49.04 -10.50
C LYS A 209 -11.30 -47.53 -10.37
N ALA A 210 -12.45 -47.06 -9.88
CA ALA A 210 -12.69 -45.63 -9.65
C ALA A 210 -11.70 -45.04 -8.63
N SER A 211 -11.35 -45.79 -7.57
CA SER A 211 -10.37 -45.36 -6.58
C SER A 211 -8.96 -45.21 -7.17
N HIS A 212 -8.56 -46.15 -8.03
CA HIS A 212 -7.27 -46.13 -8.71
C HIS A 212 -7.15 -44.95 -9.68
N ASP A 213 -8.17 -44.73 -10.51
CA ASP A 213 -8.21 -43.61 -11.45
C ASP A 213 -8.15 -42.25 -10.71
N LYS A 214 -8.89 -42.13 -9.60
CA LYS A 214 -8.87 -40.94 -8.75
C LYS A 214 -7.50 -40.70 -8.09
N LEU A 215 -6.78 -41.76 -7.72
CA LEU A 215 -5.43 -41.63 -7.16
C LEU A 215 -4.45 -41.14 -8.23
N LYS A 216 -4.54 -41.68 -9.45
CA LYS A 216 -3.70 -41.26 -10.59
C LYS A 216 -3.93 -39.80 -10.97
N GLU A 217 -5.19 -39.37 -11.05
CA GLU A 217 -5.52 -37.96 -11.30
C GLU A 217 -4.99 -37.03 -10.20
N ARG A 218 -5.15 -37.43 -8.92
CA ARG A 218 -4.61 -36.66 -7.79
C ARG A 218 -3.10 -36.56 -7.85
N PHE A 219 -2.39 -37.65 -8.13
CA PHE A 219 -0.94 -37.66 -8.26
C PHE A 219 -0.48 -36.76 -9.41
N PHE A 220 -1.07 -36.90 -10.59
CA PHE A 220 -0.75 -36.06 -11.74
C PHE A 220 -0.99 -34.58 -11.46
N SER A 221 -2.10 -34.24 -10.80
CA SER A 221 -2.38 -32.85 -10.42
C SER A 221 -1.40 -32.32 -9.37
N LEU A 222 -0.96 -33.15 -8.41
CA LEU A 222 0.02 -32.74 -7.40
C LEU A 222 1.41 -32.56 -8.00
N PHE A 223 1.83 -33.44 -8.90
CA PHE A 223 3.14 -33.37 -9.54
C PHE A 223 3.19 -32.22 -10.56
N GLU A 224 2.31 -32.23 -11.57
CA GLU A 224 2.38 -31.28 -12.69
C GLU A 224 1.99 -29.85 -12.28
N ARG A 225 1.08 -29.68 -11.32
CA ARG A 225 0.58 -28.34 -10.92
C ARG A 225 1.13 -27.88 -9.57
N ALA A 226 2.19 -28.49 -9.06
CA ALA A 226 2.85 -27.97 -7.88
C ALA A 226 3.41 -26.56 -8.19
N PRO A 227 3.27 -25.58 -7.28
CA PRO A 227 3.87 -24.26 -7.42
C PRO A 227 5.38 -24.26 -7.11
N VAL A 228 6.02 -25.42 -7.24
CA VAL A 228 7.46 -25.66 -7.03
C VAL A 228 7.94 -26.56 -8.15
N GLY A 229 9.20 -26.38 -8.58
CA GLY A 229 9.83 -27.30 -9.52
C GLY A 229 9.99 -28.66 -8.86
N ILE A 230 9.59 -29.72 -9.54
CA ILE A 230 9.80 -31.10 -9.10
C ILE A 230 10.46 -31.85 -10.25
N TYR A 231 11.54 -32.56 -9.95
CA TYR A 231 12.17 -33.46 -10.89
C TYR A 231 12.65 -34.75 -10.23
N TYR A 232 12.75 -35.79 -11.05
CA TYR A 232 13.31 -37.08 -10.72
C TYR A 232 14.64 -37.24 -11.42
N TYR A 233 15.56 -37.94 -10.76
CA TYR A 233 16.82 -38.34 -11.37
C TYR A 233 17.21 -39.75 -10.95
N ASP A 234 17.98 -40.43 -11.79
CA ASP A 234 18.45 -41.80 -11.55
C ASP A 234 19.81 -41.85 -10.83
N GLU A 235 20.34 -43.07 -10.66
CA GLU A 235 21.67 -43.34 -10.08
C GLU A 235 22.83 -42.68 -10.82
N ALA A 236 22.67 -42.36 -12.10
CA ALA A 236 23.66 -41.65 -12.92
C ALA A 236 23.49 -40.12 -12.86
N LEU A 237 22.63 -39.61 -11.97
CA LEU A 237 22.26 -38.19 -11.87
C LEU A 237 21.63 -37.64 -13.16
N GLN A 238 20.96 -38.48 -13.93
CA GLN A 238 20.25 -38.07 -15.15
C GLN A 238 18.78 -37.81 -14.85
N LEU A 239 18.26 -36.69 -15.36
CA LEU A 239 16.85 -36.33 -15.19
C LEU A 239 15.91 -37.34 -15.88
N GLN A 240 15.03 -37.95 -15.09
CA GLN A 240 14.09 -38.98 -15.54
C GLN A 240 12.67 -38.48 -15.74
N ASP A 241 12.27 -37.41 -15.05
CA ASP A 241 10.97 -36.80 -15.24
C ASP A 241 10.96 -35.41 -14.55
N VAL A 242 10.15 -34.47 -15.04
CA VAL A 242 10.06 -33.08 -14.54
C VAL A 242 8.63 -32.57 -14.61
N ASN A 243 8.23 -31.67 -13.72
CA ASN A 243 6.91 -31.03 -13.75
C ASN A 243 6.89 -29.70 -14.53
N LEU A 244 5.69 -29.18 -14.80
CA LEU A 244 5.48 -27.88 -15.48
C LEU A 244 6.27 -26.74 -14.82
N GLN A 245 6.28 -26.62 -13.49
CA GLN A 245 6.96 -25.52 -12.82
C GLN A 245 8.48 -25.57 -13.03
N PHE A 246 9.09 -26.76 -13.01
CA PHE A 246 10.51 -26.89 -13.29
C PHE A 246 10.84 -26.55 -14.75
N MET A 247 9.95 -26.87 -15.69
CA MET A 247 10.09 -26.45 -17.09
C MET A 247 9.99 -24.92 -17.24
N GLU A 248 9.05 -24.28 -16.54
CA GLU A 248 8.92 -22.81 -16.52
C GLU A 248 10.16 -22.13 -15.93
N MET A 249 10.68 -22.64 -14.80
CA MET A 249 11.95 -22.19 -14.22
C MET A 249 13.10 -22.31 -15.23
N ASN A 250 13.08 -23.39 -16.03
CA ASN A 250 14.05 -23.61 -17.09
C ASN A 250 13.75 -22.89 -18.41
N LYS A 251 12.66 -22.14 -18.50
CA LYS A 251 12.19 -21.43 -19.70
C LYS A 251 12.07 -22.33 -20.93
N VAL A 252 11.70 -23.60 -20.72
CA VAL A 252 11.45 -24.57 -21.79
C VAL A 252 9.97 -24.89 -21.89
N THR A 253 9.51 -25.20 -23.10
CA THR A 253 8.12 -25.60 -23.37
C THR A 253 7.98 -27.08 -23.65
N ASP A 254 9.08 -27.72 -24.07
CA ASP A 254 9.13 -29.14 -24.39
C ASP A 254 9.92 -29.88 -23.31
N LYS A 255 9.26 -30.84 -22.67
CA LYS A 255 9.78 -31.63 -21.57
C LYS A 255 11.03 -32.41 -21.96
N ASP A 256 11.04 -32.94 -23.18
CA ASP A 256 12.11 -33.78 -23.71
C ASP A 256 13.46 -33.05 -23.77
N THR A 257 13.46 -31.72 -23.76
CA THR A 257 14.69 -30.92 -23.73
C THR A 257 15.46 -31.03 -22.42
N LEU A 258 14.79 -31.34 -21.30
CA LEU A 258 15.42 -31.52 -19.98
C LEU A 258 15.69 -32.98 -19.64
N MET A 259 15.08 -33.90 -20.38
CA MET A 259 15.19 -35.34 -20.13
C MET A 259 16.60 -35.85 -20.40
N ASN A 260 17.09 -36.74 -19.53
CA ASN A 260 18.42 -37.33 -19.57
C ASN A 260 19.59 -36.32 -19.49
N ILE A 261 19.33 -35.05 -19.15
CA ILE A 261 20.39 -34.13 -18.78
C ILE A 261 21.06 -34.68 -17.53
N SER A 262 22.38 -34.84 -17.60
CA SER A 262 23.24 -35.15 -16.47
C SER A 262 23.40 -33.90 -15.61
N LEU A 263 22.94 -33.97 -14.35
CA LEU A 263 23.13 -32.87 -13.40
C LEU A 263 24.61 -32.57 -13.18
N GLN A 264 25.47 -33.58 -13.29
CA GLN A 264 26.93 -33.46 -13.14
C GLN A 264 27.58 -32.64 -14.26
N ASP A 265 27.00 -32.64 -15.47
CA ASP A 265 27.50 -31.87 -16.60
C ASP A 265 26.87 -30.47 -16.68
N ALA A 266 25.66 -30.30 -16.15
CA ALA A 266 24.89 -29.07 -16.28
C ALA A 266 25.02 -28.11 -15.09
N ILE A 267 25.54 -28.57 -13.94
CA ILE A 267 25.65 -27.78 -12.71
C ILE A 267 27.12 -27.66 -12.29
N ASP A 268 27.65 -26.43 -12.31
CA ASP A 268 29.03 -26.14 -11.93
C ASP A 268 29.24 -26.07 -10.40
N ASP A 269 28.18 -25.85 -9.61
CA ASP A 269 28.27 -25.75 -8.15
C ASP A 269 28.34 -27.13 -7.49
N THR A 270 29.53 -27.49 -7.02
CA THR A 270 29.83 -28.77 -6.36
C THR A 270 28.96 -29.05 -5.13
N ARG A 271 28.45 -28.01 -4.46
CA ARG A 271 27.55 -28.17 -3.30
C ARG A 271 26.21 -28.75 -3.70
N ILE A 272 25.72 -28.41 -4.90
CA ILE A 272 24.46 -28.94 -5.43
C ILE A 272 24.64 -30.41 -5.79
N LEU A 273 25.76 -30.78 -6.42
CA LEU A 273 26.07 -32.17 -6.74
C LEU A 273 26.18 -33.04 -5.47
N GLU A 274 26.85 -32.53 -4.43
CA GLU A 274 27.00 -33.25 -3.16
C GLU A 274 25.65 -33.57 -2.50
N VAL A 275 24.67 -32.65 -2.54
CA VAL A 275 23.34 -32.91 -1.95
C VAL A 275 22.56 -33.97 -2.74
N HIS A 276 22.74 -34.07 -4.06
CA HIS A 276 22.11 -35.11 -4.88
C HIS A 276 22.78 -36.47 -4.68
N GLU A 277 24.11 -36.53 -4.57
CA GLU A 277 24.85 -37.77 -4.30
C GLU A 277 24.57 -38.32 -2.89
N ASN A 278 24.33 -37.45 -1.91
CA ASN A 278 24.02 -37.86 -0.54
C ASN A 278 22.71 -38.67 -0.42
N VAL A 279 21.82 -38.56 -1.41
CA VAL A 279 20.59 -39.34 -1.50
C VAL A 279 20.87 -40.83 -1.58
N PHE A 280 21.89 -41.24 -2.33
CA PHE A 280 22.28 -42.65 -2.46
C PHE A 280 22.90 -43.23 -1.17
N LYS A 281 23.23 -42.37 -0.20
CA LYS A 281 23.62 -42.77 1.16
C LYS A 281 22.40 -42.87 2.10
N GLY A 282 21.18 -42.76 1.57
CA GLY A 282 19.93 -42.77 2.33
C GLY A 282 19.67 -41.48 3.12
N LYS A 283 20.27 -40.35 2.73
CA LYS A 283 20.11 -39.06 3.42
C LYS A 283 19.33 -38.07 2.57
N THR A 284 18.65 -37.12 3.21
CA THR A 284 18.11 -35.94 2.54
C THR A 284 19.22 -34.92 2.28
N GLY A 285 19.24 -34.33 1.09
CA GLY A 285 20.13 -33.23 0.74
C GLY A 285 19.35 -31.91 0.66
N ASN A 286 19.88 -30.83 1.23
CA ASN A 286 19.27 -29.51 1.15
C ASN A 286 20.31 -28.47 0.69
N TYR A 287 19.92 -27.58 -0.22
CA TYR A 287 20.76 -26.52 -0.73
C TYR A 287 19.95 -25.24 -0.85
N ARG A 288 20.52 -24.11 -0.43
CA ARG A 288 19.92 -22.79 -0.65
C ARG A 288 20.98 -21.83 -1.16
N GLY A 289 20.80 -21.29 -2.35
CA GLY A 289 21.81 -20.47 -3.01
C GLY A 289 21.56 -20.22 -4.50
N PRO A 290 22.55 -19.67 -5.21
CA PRO A 290 22.49 -19.49 -6.66
C PRO A 290 22.35 -20.83 -7.40
N PHE A 291 21.57 -20.83 -8.47
CA PHE A 291 21.34 -22.00 -9.31
C PHE A 291 21.34 -21.57 -10.76
N ASN A 292 22.13 -22.28 -11.57
CA ASN A 292 22.19 -22.08 -13.00
C ASN A 292 21.09 -22.88 -13.68
N ILE A 293 20.30 -22.19 -14.48
CA ILE A 293 19.21 -22.80 -15.24
C ILE A 293 19.80 -23.79 -16.26
N LEU A 294 19.24 -25.01 -16.32
CA LEU A 294 19.78 -26.13 -17.09
C LEU A 294 19.58 -25.98 -18.62
N SER A 295 18.73 -25.04 -19.06
CA SER A 295 18.51 -24.75 -20.48
C SER A 295 19.64 -23.95 -21.15
N GLY A 296 20.69 -23.57 -20.41
CA GLY A 296 21.86 -22.86 -20.92
C GLY A 296 21.74 -21.33 -20.96
N SER A 297 20.68 -20.75 -20.37
CA SER A 297 20.59 -19.30 -20.18
C SER A 297 21.49 -18.84 -19.02
N LYS A 298 22.28 -17.77 -19.22
CA LYS A 298 23.18 -17.18 -18.20
C LYS A 298 22.48 -16.38 -17.09
N GLU A 299 21.21 -16.65 -16.80
CA GLU A 299 20.55 -16.03 -15.66
C GLU A 299 20.71 -16.91 -14.43
N ASP A 300 21.40 -16.37 -13.42
CA ASP A 300 21.49 -16.98 -12.10
C ASP A 300 20.18 -16.68 -11.34
N ILE A 301 19.47 -17.73 -10.93
CA ILE A 301 18.33 -17.63 -10.01
C ILE A 301 18.77 -18.06 -8.61
N TYR A 302 18.04 -17.65 -7.57
CA TYR A 302 18.24 -18.18 -6.23
C TYR A 302 17.20 -19.26 -5.96
N VAL A 303 17.63 -20.41 -5.45
CA VAL A 303 16.74 -21.53 -5.16
C VAL A 303 16.87 -22.03 -3.73
N ASP A 304 15.78 -22.60 -3.23
CA ASP A 304 15.76 -23.50 -2.08
C ASP A 304 15.41 -24.90 -2.59
N LEU A 305 16.36 -25.83 -2.46
CA LEU A 305 16.34 -27.15 -3.07
C LEU A 305 16.41 -28.21 -1.97
N SER A 306 15.51 -29.19 -2.03
CA SER A 306 15.52 -30.37 -1.17
C SER A 306 15.36 -31.63 -1.99
N THR A 307 16.23 -32.61 -1.77
CA THR A 307 16.22 -33.89 -2.50
C THR A 307 16.19 -35.09 -1.55
N VAL A 308 15.35 -36.06 -1.87
CA VAL A 308 15.05 -37.25 -1.03
C VAL A 308 15.17 -38.55 -1.82
N PRO A 309 15.52 -39.68 -1.17
CA PRO A 309 15.65 -40.96 -1.86
C PRO A 309 14.32 -41.50 -2.38
N MET A 310 14.35 -41.95 -3.64
CA MET A 310 13.28 -42.68 -4.28
C MET A 310 13.61 -44.18 -4.28
N TYR A 311 12.72 -44.98 -3.69
CA TYR A 311 12.89 -46.42 -3.60
C TYR A 311 12.16 -47.15 -4.73
N ASN A 312 12.79 -48.18 -5.29
CA ASN A 312 12.15 -49.10 -6.22
C ASN A 312 11.23 -50.10 -5.48
N SER A 313 10.54 -50.96 -6.24
CA SER A 313 9.64 -51.98 -5.71
C SER A 313 10.32 -53.05 -4.83
N VAL A 314 11.65 -53.13 -4.86
CA VAL A 314 12.47 -54.08 -4.09
C VAL A 314 13.04 -53.42 -2.82
N GLY A 315 12.84 -52.11 -2.63
CA GLY A 315 13.31 -51.37 -1.46
C GLY A 315 14.72 -50.80 -1.58
N GLU A 316 15.31 -50.81 -2.77
CA GLU A 316 16.62 -50.19 -3.05
C GLU A 316 16.44 -48.77 -3.58
N ILE A 317 17.43 -47.90 -3.36
CA ILE A 317 17.40 -46.50 -3.82
C ILE A 317 17.68 -46.51 -5.32
N ALA A 318 16.68 -46.10 -6.13
CA ALA A 318 16.78 -46.06 -7.59
C ALA A 318 17.06 -44.65 -8.15
N GLY A 319 17.13 -43.65 -7.27
CA GLY A 319 17.22 -42.25 -7.67
C GLY A 319 16.83 -41.30 -6.55
N GLY A 320 16.60 -40.04 -6.90
CA GLY A 320 16.07 -39.04 -5.99
C GLY A 320 14.90 -38.27 -6.58
N ILE A 321 14.09 -37.71 -5.68
CA ILE A 321 13.05 -36.73 -5.99
C ILE A 321 13.53 -35.40 -5.44
N THR A 322 13.65 -34.41 -6.30
CA THR A 322 14.02 -33.05 -5.90
C THR A 322 12.84 -32.12 -6.01
N ILE A 323 12.66 -31.31 -4.97
CA ILE A 323 11.78 -30.14 -4.95
C ILE A 323 12.69 -28.92 -4.95
N ILE A 324 12.48 -28.03 -5.91
CA ILE A 324 13.26 -26.80 -6.07
C ILE A 324 12.29 -25.61 -6.15
N ASN A 325 12.49 -24.64 -5.27
CA ASN A 325 11.68 -23.44 -5.19
C ASN A 325 12.50 -22.22 -5.61
N ASP A 326 11.97 -21.40 -6.52
CA ASP A 326 12.59 -20.13 -6.89
C ASP A 326 12.34 -19.09 -5.79
N ILE A 327 13.41 -18.66 -5.12
CA ILE A 327 13.39 -17.66 -4.06
C ILE A 327 14.01 -16.33 -4.52
N THR A 328 14.21 -16.12 -5.82
CA THR A 328 14.81 -14.90 -6.38
C THR A 328 14.04 -13.65 -5.98
N SER A 329 12.70 -13.69 -6.02
CA SER A 329 11.87 -12.56 -5.58
C SER A 329 11.99 -12.28 -4.08
N GLU A 330 12.17 -13.30 -3.24
CA GLU A 330 12.37 -13.14 -1.80
C GLU A 330 13.72 -12.47 -1.50
N VAL A 331 14.78 -12.97 -2.12
CA VAL A 331 16.14 -12.46 -1.94
C VAL A 331 16.23 -11.01 -2.42
N THR A 332 15.75 -10.72 -3.63
CA THR A 332 15.76 -9.35 -4.19
C THR A 332 14.86 -8.39 -3.40
N ALA A 333 13.69 -8.82 -2.93
CA ALA A 333 12.83 -8.01 -2.08
C ALA A 333 13.51 -7.70 -0.74
N ARG A 334 14.21 -8.67 -0.14
CA ARG A 334 14.95 -8.49 1.11
C ARG A 334 16.10 -7.50 0.95
N GLU A 335 16.88 -7.61 -0.13
CA GLU A 335 17.94 -6.65 -0.46
C GLU A 335 17.39 -5.24 -0.66
N LYS A 336 16.30 -5.11 -1.43
CA LYS A 336 15.63 -3.82 -1.68
C LYS A 336 15.08 -3.23 -0.39
N MET A 337 14.50 -4.05 0.48
CA MET A 337 13.99 -3.63 1.79
C MET A 337 15.12 -3.12 2.69
N MET A 338 16.23 -3.86 2.81
CA MET A 338 17.40 -3.39 3.55
C MET A 338 17.95 -2.08 2.99
N ARG A 339 18.08 -1.97 1.67
CA ARG A 339 18.56 -0.75 1.02
C ARG A 339 17.64 0.44 1.29
N SER A 340 16.32 0.26 1.21
CA SER A 340 15.34 1.32 1.51
C SER A 340 15.29 1.73 2.99
N ALA A 341 15.65 0.83 3.91
CA ALA A 341 15.67 1.13 5.34
C ALA A 341 16.86 2.02 5.74
N TYR A 342 18.00 1.87 5.06
CA TYR A 342 19.27 2.51 5.45
C TYR A 342 19.84 3.52 4.44
N TYR A 343 19.33 3.56 3.20
CA TYR A 343 19.81 4.47 2.16
C TYR A 343 18.68 5.35 1.61
N ASP A 344 19.02 6.56 1.16
CA ASP A 344 18.12 7.45 0.46
C ASP A 344 17.90 6.95 -0.97
N MET A 345 16.64 6.77 -1.36
CA MET A 345 16.29 6.17 -2.66
C MET A 345 16.63 7.06 -3.86
N LEU A 346 16.81 8.38 -3.66
CA LEU A 346 17.12 9.31 -4.73
C LEU A 346 18.63 9.38 -4.99
N THR A 347 19.43 9.53 -3.94
CA THR A 347 20.88 9.74 -4.05
C THR A 347 21.70 8.48 -3.82
N ASN A 348 21.09 7.42 -3.27
CA ASN A 348 21.73 6.16 -2.90
C ASN A 348 22.86 6.27 -1.85
N ILE A 349 22.91 7.38 -1.12
CA ILE A 349 23.79 7.56 0.05
C ILE A 349 23.01 7.18 1.33
N PRO A 350 23.69 6.93 2.47
CA PRO A 350 23.03 6.72 3.75
C PRO A 350 21.86 7.69 4.04
N ASN A 351 20.78 7.17 4.59
CA ASN A 351 19.67 8.01 5.06
C ASN A 351 19.85 8.38 6.54
N ARG A 352 18.87 9.12 7.10
CA ARG A 352 18.85 9.49 8.51
C ARG A 352 19.03 8.30 9.46
N THR A 353 18.42 7.15 9.17
CA THR A 353 18.48 5.97 10.02
C THR A 353 19.91 5.44 10.12
N LEU A 354 20.58 5.24 8.98
CA LEU A 354 21.96 4.74 8.97
C LEU A 354 22.94 5.75 9.56
N LEU A 355 22.75 7.05 9.30
CA LEU A 355 23.55 8.11 9.92
C LEU A 355 23.45 8.07 11.44
N MET A 356 22.23 7.99 11.98
CA MET A 356 22.00 7.98 13.42
C MET A 356 22.58 6.73 14.07
N ASP A 357 22.49 5.57 13.41
CA ASP A 357 23.09 4.32 13.88
C ASP A 357 24.62 4.42 13.92
N LYS A 358 25.25 4.89 12.84
CA LYS A 358 26.69 5.14 12.80
C LYS A 358 27.16 6.17 13.82
N LEU A 359 26.44 7.27 13.97
CA LEU A 359 26.77 8.30 14.95
C LEU A 359 26.64 7.76 16.38
N LYS A 360 25.60 6.98 16.66
CA LYS A 360 25.42 6.32 17.96
C LYS A 360 26.56 5.34 18.26
N ASN A 361 26.90 4.46 17.31
CA ASN A 361 28.00 3.51 17.47
C ASN A 361 29.32 4.25 17.70
N LEU A 362 29.58 5.32 16.94
CA LEU A 362 30.77 6.15 17.13
C LEU A 362 30.83 6.76 18.54
N ILE A 363 29.72 7.27 19.06
CA ILE A 363 29.66 7.81 20.44
C ILE A 363 29.89 6.71 21.49
N GLU A 364 29.33 5.52 21.29
CA GLU A 364 29.48 4.40 22.23
C GLU A 364 30.88 3.77 22.22
N GLU A 365 31.57 3.78 21.08
CA GLU A 365 32.89 3.18 20.90
C GLU A 365 34.04 4.13 21.29
N LYS A 366 33.84 5.45 21.16
CA LYS A 366 34.89 6.46 21.30
C LYS A 366 35.15 6.81 22.77
N LYS A 367 36.42 6.82 23.18
CA LYS A 367 36.85 7.27 24.51
C LYS A 367 37.39 8.70 24.46
N PRO A 368 37.50 9.41 25.59
CA PRO A 368 38.03 10.78 25.63
C PRO A 368 39.47 10.89 25.12
N THR A 369 40.22 9.78 25.13
CA THR A 369 41.60 9.69 24.65
C THR A 369 41.72 9.54 23.13
N ASP A 370 40.62 9.29 22.43
CA ASP A 370 40.62 8.88 21.01
C ASP A 370 40.44 10.08 20.04
N GLY A 371 40.58 11.31 20.55
CA GLY A 371 40.50 12.55 19.78
C GLY A 371 39.08 13.08 19.57
N LEU A 372 38.94 14.05 18.68
CA LEU A 372 37.68 14.72 18.33
C LEU A 372 37.10 14.12 17.04
N SER A 373 35.78 14.14 16.93
CA SER A 373 34.98 13.88 15.73
C SER A 373 34.35 15.19 15.27
N ALA A 374 33.96 15.27 14.01
CA ALA A 374 33.15 16.37 13.49
C ALA A 374 31.84 15.88 12.88
N LEU A 375 30.75 16.62 13.10
CA LEU A 375 29.51 16.47 12.35
C LEU A 375 29.21 17.77 11.61
N LEU A 376 29.07 17.68 10.29
CA LEU A 376 28.77 18.79 9.39
C LEU A 376 27.33 18.65 8.91
N PHE A 377 26.54 19.70 9.07
CA PHE A 377 25.17 19.78 8.57
C PHE A 377 25.13 20.80 7.44
N LEU A 378 24.79 20.35 6.24
CA LEU A 378 24.81 21.14 5.02
C LEU A 378 23.38 21.30 4.50
N ASP A 379 23.02 22.50 4.09
CA ASP A 379 21.72 22.81 3.49
C ASP A 379 21.93 23.64 2.22
N ILE A 380 21.31 23.22 1.11
CA ILE A 380 21.43 23.92 -0.17
C ILE A 380 20.66 25.24 -0.12
N ASP A 381 21.37 26.36 -0.28
CA ASP A 381 20.76 27.67 -0.30
C ASP A 381 19.75 27.84 -1.43
N ASN A 382 18.60 28.44 -1.11
CA ASN A 382 17.54 28.75 -2.07
C ASN A 382 16.96 27.53 -2.82
N PHE A 383 17.14 26.29 -2.36
CA PHE A 383 16.63 25.11 -3.07
C PHE A 383 15.11 25.13 -3.28
N LYS A 384 14.34 25.65 -2.32
CA LYS A 384 12.89 25.86 -2.48
C LYS A 384 12.56 26.80 -3.65
N LYS A 385 13.35 27.87 -3.84
CA LYS A 385 13.19 28.81 -4.98
C LYS A 385 13.48 28.09 -6.30
N ILE A 386 14.50 27.23 -6.33
CA ILE A 386 14.79 26.38 -7.50
C ILE A 386 13.58 25.49 -7.81
N ASN A 387 13.10 24.70 -6.85
CA ASN A 387 11.95 23.81 -7.06
C ASN A 387 10.69 24.55 -7.53
N THR A 388 10.43 25.73 -6.95
CA THR A 388 9.24 26.54 -7.31
C THR A 388 9.37 27.11 -8.72
N SER A 389 10.58 27.48 -9.14
CA SER A 389 10.79 28.16 -10.44
C SER A 389 10.93 27.19 -11.62
N VAL A 390 11.49 25.99 -11.40
CA VAL A 390 11.83 25.05 -12.49
C VAL A 390 11.29 23.64 -12.33
N GLY A 391 10.59 23.35 -11.23
CA GLY A 391 9.95 22.06 -10.97
C GLY A 391 10.85 21.04 -10.24
N HIS A 392 10.20 20.06 -9.61
CA HIS A 392 10.84 19.06 -8.74
C HIS A 392 11.85 18.16 -9.46
N ASP A 393 11.63 17.83 -10.74
CA ASP A 393 12.54 16.96 -11.50
C ASP A 393 13.96 17.53 -11.64
N ILE A 394 14.08 18.86 -11.76
CA ILE A 394 15.37 19.55 -11.81
C ILE A 394 16.01 19.57 -10.43
N GLY A 395 15.23 19.83 -9.38
CA GLY A 395 15.69 19.75 -8.00
C GLY A 395 16.26 18.36 -7.66
N ASP A 396 15.59 17.30 -8.07
CA ASP A 396 16.03 15.92 -7.85
C ASP A 396 17.36 15.61 -8.55
N ARG A 397 17.57 16.15 -9.76
CA ARG A 397 18.85 16.02 -10.47
C ARG A 397 19.96 16.80 -9.79
N ILE A 398 19.67 18.01 -9.29
CA ILE A 398 20.62 18.82 -8.52
C ILE A 398 21.04 18.06 -7.26
N LEU A 399 20.09 17.45 -6.53
CA LEU A 399 20.38 16.66 -5.34
C LEU A 399 21.29 15.45 -5.64
N LYS A 400 21.04 14.74 -6.75
CA LYS A 400 21.89 13.62 -7.19
C LYS A 400 23.31 14.08 -7.51
N ILE A 401 23.46 15.18 -8.25
CA ILE A 401 24.76 15.73 -8.62
C ILE A 401 25.50 16.25 -7.38
N ALA A 402 24.80 16.94 -6.48
CA ALA A 402 25.36 17.41 -5.22
C ALA A 402 25.86 16.25 -4.36
N ALA A 403 25.05 15.21 -4.17
CA ALA A 403 25.46 14.00 -3.44
C ALA A 403 26.73 13.39 -4.04
N HIS A 404 26.75 13.21 -5.36
CA HIS A 404 27.90 12.62 -6.05
C HIS A 404 29.17 13.48 -5.93
N LYS A 405 29.05 14.81 -6.07
CA LYS A 405 30.19 15.72 -5.92
C LYS A 405 30.73 15.74 -4.49
N ILE A 406 29.85 15.73 -3.48
CA ILE A 406 30.28 15.68 -2.08
C ILE A 406 30.98 14.35 -1.79
N GLU A 407 30.43 13.22 -2.28
CA GLU A 407 31.01 11.89 -2.11
C GLU A 407 32.44 11.76 -2.65
N GLN A 408 32.82 12.56 -3.66
CA GLN A 408 34.20 12.60 -4.19
C GLN A 408 35.21 13.28 -3.26
N VAL A 409 34.74 14.08 -2.30
CA VAL A 409 35.57 14.80 -1.32
C VAL A 409 35.60 14.07 0.03
N VAL A 410 34.55 13.32 0.31
CA VAL A 410 34.37 12.61 1.57
C VAL A 410 35.35 11.44 1.68
N GLY A 411 36.05 11.35 2.82
CA GLY A 411 37.05 10.31 3.08
C GLY A 411 36.43 8.91 3.17
N THR A 412 37.27 7.88 3.10
CA THR A 412 36.83 6.47 3.13
C THR A 412 36.13 6.07 4.43
N ASP A 413 36.53 6.68 5.54
CA ASP A 413 35.98 6.39 6.88
C ASP A 413 34.83 7.35 7.26
N ASP A 414 34.63 8.40 6.46
CA ASP A 414 33.58 9.39 6.67
C ASP A 414 32.23 8.84 6.21
N THR A 415 31.15 9.44 6.71
CA THR A 415 29.79 9.08 6.28
C THR A 415 29.06 10.30 5.78
N LEU A 416 28.80 10.34 4.48
CA LEU A 416 27.84 11.24 3.86
C LEU A 416 26.42 10.66 3.95
N ALA A 417 25.47 11.44 4.42
CA ALA A 417 24.08 11.05 4.51
C ALA A 417 23.13 12.15 4.01
N ARG A 418 21.95 11.76 3.52
CA ARG A 418 20.85 12.69 3.24
C ARG A 418 19.73 12.47 4.27
N ILE A 419 19.43 13.51 5.02
CA ILE A 419 18.45 13.46 6.13
C ILE A 419 17.04 13.87 5.69
N GLY A 420 16.92 14.53 4.53
CA GLY A 420 15.64 14.85 3.89
C GLY A 420 15.68 16.20 3.17
N GLY A 421 14.86 16.37 2.13
CA GLY A 421 14.83 17.61 1.34
C GLY A 421 16.18 17.93 0.70
N ASP A 422 16.68 19.13 0.99
CA ASP A 422 17.97 19.74 0.59
C ASP A 422 19.09 19.55 1.61
N LYS A 423 18.87 18.77 2.67
CA LYS A 423 19.78 18.64 3.80
C LYS A 423 20.68 17.41 3.70
N PHE A 424 21.99 17.63 3.81
CA PHE A 424 23.04 16.61 3.87
C PHE A 424 23.77 16.68 5.20
N VAL A 425 24.31 15.55 5.65
CA VAL A 425 25.17 15.49 6.83
C VAL A 425 26.41 14.69 6.53
N ILE A 426 27.54 15.17 7.02
CA ILE A 426 28.81 14.43 6.96
C ILE A 426 29.27 14.18 8.38
N LEU A 427 29.51 12.91 8.70
CA LEU A 427 30.15 12.47 9.92
C LEU A 427 31.61 12.14 9.63
N VAL A 428 32.52 12.82 10.33
CA VAL A 428 33.97 12.64 10.24
C VAL A 428 34.46 12.06 11.58
N PRO A 429 34.82 10.76 11.63
CA PRO A 429 35.13 10.07 12.89
C PRO A 429 36.38 10.57 13.62
N ASP A 430 37.36 11.10 12.89
CA ASP A 430 38.63 11.58 13.46
C ASP A 430 39.06 12.89 12.79
N VAL A 431 39.17 13.94 13.60
CA VAL A 431 39.69 15.25 13.19
C VAL A 431 40.89 15.68 14.03
N GLY A 432 41.50 14.77 14.79
CA GLY A 432 42.65 15.02 15.65
C GLY A 432 42.30 15.29 17.11
N THR A 433 43.31 15.52 17.95
CA THR A 433 43.16 15.50 19.42
C THR A 433 43.09 16.87 20.09
N GLN A 434 43.52 17.93 19.41
CA GLN A 434 43.50 19.31 19.91
C GLN A 434 42.40 20.09 19.19
N GLU A 435 41.61 20.86 19.94
CA GLU A 435 40.44 21.57 19.42
C GLU A 435 40.78 22.53 18.28
N GLU A 436 41.84 23.34 18.42
CA GLU A 436 42.31 24.24 17.34
C GLU A 436 42.70 23.46 16.07
N GLY A 437 43.39 22.32 16.23
CA GLY A 437 43.79 21.47 15.12
C GLY A 437 42.58 20.83 14.43
N ALA A 438 41.60 20.36 15.21
CA ALA A 438 40.35 19.80 14.73
C ALA A 438 39.50 20.83 13.99
N GLN A 439 39.45 22.07 14.49
CA GLN A 439 38.75 23.15 13.84
C GLN A 439 39.42 23.54 12.52
N ALA A 440 40.76 23.61 12.48
CA ALA A 440 41.51 23.89 11.25
C ALA A 440 41.34 22.78 10.19
N PHE A 441 41.37 21.51 10.61
CA PHE A 441 41.09 20.36 9.75
C PHE A 441 39.68 20.44 9.17
N THR A 442 38.69 20.61 10.04
CA THR A 442 37.27 20.68 9.66
C THR A 442 37.00 21.85 8.71
N THR A 443 37.63 23.01 8.95
CA THR A 443 37.54 24.18 8.06
C THR A 443 38.14 23.88 6.67
N SER A 444 39.29 23.20 6.63
CA SER A 444 39.92 22.79 5.36
C SER A 444 39.05 21.79 4.60
N TYR A 445 38.42 20.86 5.31
CA TYR A 445 37.51 19.87 4.76
C TYR A 445 36.26 20.52 4.14
N ILE A 446 35.64 21.47 4.86
CA ILE A 446 34.52 22.27 4.36
C ILE A 446 34.92 23.09 3.12
N THR A 447 36.13 23.66 3.13
CA THR A 447 36.66 24.41 1.98
C THR A 447 36.76 23.51 0.73
N ALA A 448 37.22 22.27 0.88
CA ALA A 448 37.30 21.30 -0.21
C ALA A 448 35.91 20.94 -0.76
N ILE A 449 34.89 20.84 0.10
CA ILE A 449 33.50 20.64 -0.33
C ILE A 449 33.05 21.84 -1.17
N ASN A 450 33.17 23.06 -0.64
CA ASN A 450 32.71 24.27 -1.32
C ASN A 450 33.42 24.50 -2.68
N GLN A 451 34.69 24.12 -2.81
CA GLN A 451 35.43 24.20 -4.08
C GLN A 451 34.77 23.40 -5.22
N ASN A 452 34.08 22.31 -4.91
CA ASN A 452 33.39 21.48 -5.92
C ASN A 452 32.11 22.15 -6.47
N PHE A 453 31.66 23.23 -5.85
CA PHE A 453 30.44 23.96 -6.20
C PHE A 453 30.70 25.39 -6.68
N ILE A 454 31.96 25.80 -6.85
CA ILE A 454 32.31 27.09 -7.46
C ILE A 454 31.79 27.18 -8.90
N GLN A 455 31.91 26.09 -9.67
CA GLN A 455 31.39 26.01 -11.03
C GLN A 455 29.91 25.61 -11.02
N PRO A 456 29.07 26.20 -11.90
CA PRO A 456 27.65 25.89 -11.95
C PRO A 456 27.40 24.41 -12.28
N LEU A 457 26.29 23.89 -11.77
CA LEU A 457 25.78 22.58 -12.11
C LEU A 457 25.02 22.65 -13.43
N GLN A 458 25.47 21.90 -14.44
CA GLN A 458 24.78 21.82 -15.72
C GLN A 458 23.66 20.77 -15.64
N VAL A 459 22.40 21.23 -15.64
CA VAL A 459 21.21 20.37 -15.52
C VAL A 459 20.18 20.77 -16.56
N GLY A 460 19.73 19.83 -17.40
CA GLY A 460 18.70 20.13 -18.41
C GLY A 460 19.11 21.20 -19.44
N GLY A 461 20.41 21.36 -19.71
CA GLY A 461 20.95 22.35 -20.64
C GLY A 461 21.04 23.78 -20.08
N LYS A 462 20.86 23.97 -18.77
CA LYS A 462 21.04 25.26 -18.06
C LYS A 462 22.05 25.12 -16.92
N ASP A 463 22.64 26.25 -16.55
CA ASP A 463 23.64 26.35 -15.49
C ASP A 463 22.99 26.84 -14.19
N TYR A 464 23.22 26.10 -13.10
CA TYR A 464 22.69 26.41 -11.77
C TYR A 464 23.82 26.61 -10.77
N HIS A 465 23.92 27.80 -10.21
CA HIS A 465 24.84 28.06 -9.09
C HIS A 465 24.16 27.66 -7.79
N ILE A 466 24.81 26.79 -7.02
CA ILE A 466 24.35 26.40 -5.69
C ILE A 466 25.45 26.65 -4.66
N SER A 467 25.05 27.03 -3.45
CA SER A 467 25.91 27.17 -2.28
C SER A 467 25.32 26.39 -1.11
N PHE A 468 26.14 26.14 -0.09
CA PHE A 468 25.71 25.48 1.13
C PHE A 468 25.94 26.39 2.32
N SER A 469 24.93 26.52 3.17
CA SER A 469 25.14 26.94 4.56
C SER A 469 25.49 25.71 5.38
N ILE A 470 26.59 25.80 6.15
CA ILE A 470 27.18 24.64 6.83
C ILE A 470 27.31 24.91 8.33
N GLY A 471 26.74 24.02 9.14
CA GLY A 471 26.93 23.99 10.58
C GLY A 471 27.88 22.88 10.97
N ALA A 472 28.92 23.18 11.73
CA ALA A 472 29.90 22.20 12.19
C ALA A 472 29.84 22.05 13.72
N VAL A 473 29.92 20.82 14.23
CA VAL A 473 30.12 20.57 15.67
C VAL A 473 31.28 19.61 15.85
N LEU A 474 32.19 19.97 16.76
CA LEU A 474 33.28 19.11 17.20
C LEU A 474 32.88 18.42 18.51
N PHE A 475 33.17 17.12 18.64
CA PHE A 475 32.82 16.35 19.83
C PHE A 475 33.84 15.23 20.09
N ALA A 476 34.26 15.02 21.35
CA ALA A 476 35.28 14.01 21.69
C ALA A 476 34.66 12.76 22.35
N ASP A 477 33.89 12.99 23.41
CA ASP A 477 33.12 12.00 24.16
C ASP A 477 32.13 12.82 24.99
N THR A 478 30.84 12.58 24.85
CA THR A 478 29.84 13.52 25.38
C THR A 478 28.69 12.79 26.05
N ASP A 479 28.25 13.30 27.20
CA ASP A 479 26.94 13.05 27.82
C ASP A 479 25.73 13.38 26.89
N ALA A 480 26.00 13.76 25.64
CA ALA A 480 25.02 14.13 24.63
C ALA A 480 24.73 12.93 23.72
N THR A 481 23.45 12.73 23.42
CA THR A 481 23.03 11.66 22.52
C THR A 481 23.34 12.01 21.06
N ALA A 482 23.33 11.02 20.16
CA ALA A 482 23.42 11.26 18.72
C ALA A 482 22.42 12.32 18.21
N PHE A 483 21.25 12.40 18.84
CA PHE A 483 20.24 13.40 18.51
C PHE A 483 20.67 14.81 18.92
N ASP A 484 21.30 14.95 20.09
CA ASP A 484 21.80 16.24 20.57
C ASP A 484 22.91 16.77 19.68
N ILE A 485 23.85 15.92 19.26
CA ILE A 485 24.94 16.30 18.35
C ILE A 485 24.38 16.74 16.99
N LEU A 486 23.44 15.98 16.43
CA LEU A 486 22.76 16.34 15.18
C LEU A 486 22.05 17.70 15.30
N LYS A 487 21.36 17.94 16.42
CA LYS A 487 20.65 19.20 16.69
C LYS A 487 21.61 20.38 16.85
N ARG A 488 22.76 20.19 17.50
CA ARG A 488 23.83 21.20 17.60
C ARG A 488 24.35 21.61 16.22
N ALA A 489 24.64 20.64 15.36
CA ALA A 489 25.06 20.90 13.98
C ALA A 489 23.97 21.60 13.16
N GLU A 490 22.70 21.20 13.30
CA GLU A 490 21.58 21.88 12.65
C GLU A 490 21.42 23.33 13.13
N THR A 491 21.59 23.58 14.42
CA THR A 491 21.52 24.93 15.02
C THR A 491 22.65 25.81 14.47
N ALA A 492 23.88 25.30 14.41
CA ALA A 492 25.00 26.03 13.81
C ALA A 492 24.76 26.33 12.31
N MET A 493 24.16 25.40 11.57
CA MET A 493 23.82 25.59 10.16
C MET A 493 22.77 26.70 10.00
N TYR A 494 21.78 26.73 10.89
CA TYR A 494 20.78 27.79 10.91
C TYR A 494 21.41 29.16 11.15
N GLU A 495 22.33 29.27 12.11
CA GLU A 495 23.10 30.51 12.34
C GLU A 495 23.98 30.89 11.15
N ALA A 496 24.54 29.91 10.44
CA ALA A 496 25.24 30.14 9.18
C ALA A 496 24.32 30.73 8.10
N LYS A 497 23.05 30.29 8.02
CA LYS A 497 22.07 30.85 7.07
C LYS A 497 21.71 32.30 7.36
N LYS A 498 21.61 32.68 8.63
CA LYS A 498 21.28 34.05 9.04
C LYS A 498 22.40 35.04 8.76
N THR A 499 23.62 34.69 9.13
CA THR A 499 24.77 35.59 9.01
C THR A 499 25.08 35.90 7.55
N THR A 500 25.35 34.87 6.76
CA THR A 500 25.58 35.00 5.32
C THR A 500 25.34 33.66 4.64
N ARG A 501 24.50 33.63 3.61
CA ARG A 501 24.29 32.40 2.82
C ARG A 501 25.61 31.94 2.19
N GLY A 502 25.83 30.63 2.14
CA GLY A 502 27.12 30.08 1.75
C GLY A 502 28.21 30.14 2.83
N SER A 503 27.88 30.56 4.06
CA SER A 503 28.83 30.61 5.18
C SER A 503 28.87 29.31 5.98
N THR A 504 29.84 29.25 6.89
CA THR A 504 30.05 28.12 7.80
C THR A 504 30.11 28.64 9.23
N GLN A 505 29.44 27.96 10.16
CA GLN A 505 29.50 28.28 11.58
C GLN A 505 29.79 27.03 12.40
N PHE A 506 30.64 27.18 13.42
CA PHE A 506 30.87 26.15 14.43
C PHE A 506 29.89 26.35 15.59
N TYR A 507 29.32 25.25 16.08
CA TYR A 507 28.39 25.28 17.19
C TYR A 507 29.04 25.85 18.45
N GLN A 508 28.36 26.80 19.07
CA GLN A 508 28.67 27.35 20.39
C GLN A 508 27.43 27.23 21.26
N ASP A 509 27.59 27.00 22.58
CA ASP A 509 26.44 26.81 23.47
C ASP A 509 25.51 28.04 23.54
N SER A 510 26.03 29.24 23.29
CA SER A 510 25.26 30.47 23.13
C SER A 510 24.21 30.38 22.01
N MET A 511 24.50 29.66 20.92
CA MET A 511 23.58 29.53 19.77
C MET A 511 22.29 28.80 20.14
N SER A 512 22.36 27.76 20.97
CA SER A 512 21.16 27.04 21.43
C SER A 512 20.27 27.90 22.32
N VAL A 513 20.86 28.78 23.12
CA VAL A 513 20.13 29.72 23.98
C VAL A 513 19.47 30.79 23.11
N GLN A 514 20.23 31.39 22.19
CA GLN A 514 19.73 32.40 21.27
C GLN A 514 18.59 31.89 20.40
N ALA A 515 18.74 30.73 19.76
CA ALA A 515 17.68 30.14 18.92
C ALA A 515 16.38 29.87 19.71
N ARG A 516 16.49 29.52 21.00
CA ARG A 516 15.33 29.37 21.87
C ARG A 516 14.69 30.72 22.22
N GLU A 517 15.51 31.73 22.54
CA GLU A 517 15.05 33.07 22.87
C GLU A 517 14.34 33.75 21.69
N GLU A 518 14.87 33.58 20.48
CA GLU A 518 14.27 34.09 19.25
C GLU A 518 12.94 33.42 18.95
N LEU A 519 12.84 32.09 19.07
CA LEU A 519 11.57 31.39 18.88
C LEU A 519 10.52 31.82 19.91
N MET A 520 10.93 32.11 21.14
CA MET A 520 10.04 32.72 22.13
C MET A 520 9.63 34.13 21.71
N LEU A 521 10.58 34.94 21.26
CA LEU A 521 10.34 36.31 20.83
C LEU A 521 9.40 36.38 19.61
N GLU A 522 9.55 35.51 18.62
CA GLU A 522 8.66 35.36 17.46
C GLU A 522 7.21 35.08 17.90
N ASN A 523 7.03 34.13 18.84
CA ASN A 523 5.71 33.84 19.39
C ASN A 523 5.12 35.02 20.16
N ASP A 524 5.96 35.85 20.78
CA ASP A 524 5.54 37.02 21.53
C ASP A 524 5.15 38.19 20.61
N ILE A 525 5.76 38.35 19.42
CA ILE A 525 5.34 39.35 18.40
C ILE A 525 3.84 39.20 18.08
N HIS A 526 3.38 37.95 17.90
CA HIS A 526 1.96 37.68 17.64
C HIS A 526 1.01 38.13 18.74
N LYS A 527 1.46 38.04 20.01
CA LYS A 527 0.69 38.50 21.16
C LYS A 527 0.76 40.02 21.28
N ALA A 528 1.94 40.58 21.06
CA ALA A 528 2.21 42.01 21.15
C ALA A 528 1.33 42.84 20.21
N ILE A 529 1.10 42.37 18.97
CA ILE A 529 0.16 43.02 18.03
C ILE A 529 -1.27 43.08 18.60
N LYS A 530 -1.71 42.05 19.34
CA LYS A 530 -3.08 41.98 19.90
C LYS A 530 -3.24 42.70 21.24
N ASN A 531 -2.15 42.84 21.97
CA ASN A 531 -2.12 43.39 23.32
C ASN A 531 -1.72 44.87 23.35
N ASP A 532 -1.57 45.52 22.19
CA ASP A 532 -1.11 46.90 22.05
C ASP A 532 0.24 47.17 22.75
N GLU A 533 1.18 46.23 22.61
CA GLU A 533 2.52 46.32 23.21
C GLU A 533 3.52 47.08 22.32
N PHE A 534 3.16 47.35 21.06
CA PHE A 534 3.96 48.18 20.16
C PHE A 534 3.58 49.66 20.30
N VAL A 535 4.58 50.53 20.14
CA VAL A 535 4.41 51.99 20.17
C VAL A 535 5.24 52.63 19.06
N MET A 536 4.80 53.80 18.57
CA MET A 536 5.53 54.55 17.55
C MET A 536 6.30 55.71 18.17
N TYR A 537 7.57 55.81 17.80
CA TYR A 537 8.42 56.96 18.07
C TYR A 537 8.64 57.71 16.75
N TYR A 538 8.87 59.01 16.82
CA TYR A 538 9.02 59.88 15.67
C TYR A 538 10.37 60.57 15.75
N GLN A 539 11.17 60.47 14.69
CA GLN A 539 12.43 61.17 14.58
C GLN A 539 12.29 62.34 13.59
N PRO A 540 12.45 63.59 14.04
CA PRO A 540 12.36 64.75 13.15
C PRO A 540 13.39 64.74 12.02
N GLN A 541 12.94 65.08 10.82
CA GLN A 541 13.77 65.37 9.65
C GLN A 541 13.78 66.89 9.44
N LEU A 542 14.96 67.46 9.23
CA LEU A 542 15.17 68.90 9.21
C LEU A 542 15.76 69.35 7.88
N ASN A 543 15.41 70.55 7.46
CA ASN A 543 16.09 71.22 6.36
C ASN A 543 17.51 71.59 6.79
N VAL A 544 18.52 71.22 5.97
CA VAL A 544 19.93 71.46 6.28
C VAL A 544 20.23 72.96 6.44
N GLU A 545 19.68 73.81 5.57
CA GLU A 545 19.91 75.26 5.58
C GLU A 545 19.18 75.97 6.73
N THR A 546 17.86 75.79 6.84
CA THR A 546 17.02 76.56 7.79
C THR A 546 16.96 75.95 9.18
N ASN A 547 17.33 74.67 9.32
CA ASN A 547 17.20 73.90 10.54
C ASN A 547 15.76 73.82 11.06
N GLU A 548 14.78 73.95 10.16
CA GLU A 548 13.35 73.79 10.44
C GLU A 548 12.95 72.32 10.25
N ILE A 549 12.03 71.85 11.10
CA ILE A 549 11.47 70.50 10.99
C ILE A 549 10.52 70.48 9.78
N ILE A 550 10.81 69.61 8.82
CA ILE A 550 10.03 69.43 7.60
C ILE A 550 9.19 68.15 7.63
N GLY A 551 9.61 67.14 8.37
CA GLY A 551 8.98 65.82 8.40
C GLY A 551 9.43 65.03 9.62
N ALA A 552 9.03 63.77 9.68
CA ALA A 552 9.56 62.84 10.65
C ALA A 552 9.49 61.40 10.16
N GLU A 553 10.49 60.61 10.53
CA GLU A 553 10.48 59.17 10.34
C GLU A 553 9.74 58.48 11.50
N ALA A 554 8.79 57.61 11.17
CA ALA A 554 8.04 56.83 12.13
C ALA A 554 8.75 55.50 12.42
N LEU A 555 9.19 55.33 13.66
CA LEU A 555 10.03 54.23 14.11
C LEU A 555 9.31 53.41 15.19
N ILE A 556 9.04 52.14 14.88
CA ILE A 556 8.39 51.24 15.83
C ILE A 556 9.28 50.93 17.04
N ARG A 557 8.67 50.75 18.21
CA ARG A 557 9.29 50.27 19.44
C ARG A 557 8.38 49.22 20.08
N TRP A 558 8.97 48.23 20.74
CA TRP A 558 8.20 47.21 21.45
C TRP A 558 8.36 47.35 22.96
N MET A 559 7.27 47.67 23.64
CA MET A 559 7.18 47.71 25.10
C MET A 559 6.79 46.33 25.63
N HIS A 560 7.75 45.41 25.67
CA HIS A 560 7.50 44.05 26.12
C HIS A 560 7.24 44.02 27.65
N PRO A 561 6.19 43.30 28.13
CA PRO A 561 5.78 43.34 29.53
C PRO A 561 6.86 42.85 30.51
N GLU A 562 7.62 41.81 30.13
CA GLU A 562 8.70 41.26 30.96
C GLU A 562 10.10 41.81 30.63
N LYS A 563 10.43 41.97 29.34
CA LYS A 563 11.78 42.34 28.86
C LYS A 563 12.01 43.86 28.75
N GLY A 564 10.98 44.68 28.95
CA GLY A 564 11.07 46.13 28.78
C GLY A 564 11.10 46.56 27.32
N LEU A 565 11.81 47.66 27.02
CA LEU A 565 11.91 48.20 25.66
C LEU A 565 12.80 47.32 24.79
N ILE A 566 12.24 46.73 23.74
CA ILE A 566 12.96 45.96 22.72
C ILE A 566 13.04 46.79 21.43
N MET A 567 14.25 46.93 20.90
CA MET A 567 14.56 47.70 19.69
C MET A 567 14.24 46.91 18.41
N PRO A 568 13.89 47.58 17.29
CA PRO A 568 13.54 46.96 16.01
C PRO A 568 14.49 45.88 15.53
N ASP A 569 15.81 46.09 15.64
CA ASP A 569 16.84 45.17 15.17
C ASP A 569 16.71 43.76 15.78
N ALA A 570 16.09 43.64 16.95
CA ALA A 570 15.89 42.36 17.63
C ALA A 570 14.63 41.60 17.17
N PHE A 571 13.63 42.27 16.57
CA PHE A 571 12.33 41.63 16.27
C PHE A 571 11.85 41.80 14.83
N ILE A 572 12.29 42.83 14.09
CA ILE A 572 11.93 43.00 12.68
C ILE A 572 12.47 41.85 11.82
N PRO A 573 13.75 41.43 11.93
CA PRO A 573 14.24 40.28 11.15
C PRO A 573 13.45 39.00 11.42
N LEU A 574 13.08 38.75 12.68
CA LEU A 574 12.25 37.60 13.06
C LEU A 574 10.83 37.69 12.47
N ALA A 575 10.24 38.88 12.46
CA ALA A 575 8.94 39.12 11.85
C ALA A 575 9.00 38.90 10.32
N GLU A 576 10.09 39.28 9.67
CA GLU A 576 10.30 39.07 8.24
C GLU A 576 10.45 37.58 7.91
N GLU A 577 11.31 36.85 8.62
CA GLU A 577 11.54 35.41 8.41
C GLU A 577 10.27 34.58 8.60
N SER A 578 9.46 34.91 9.61
CA SER A 578 8.20 34.25 9.92
C SER A 578 7.02 34.69 9.02
N GLY A 579 7.18 35.80 8.28
CA GLY A 579 6.13 36.45 7.51
C GLY A 579 5.11 37.23 8.37
N ILE A 580 5.32 37.33 9.68
CA ILE A 580 4.49 38.13 10.60
C ILE A 580 4.61 39.63 10.29
N ILE A 581 5.71 40.05 9.66
CA ILE A 581 5.98 41.45 9.30
C ILE A 581 4.82 42.11 8.56
N ILE A 582 4.10 41.37 7.71
CA ILE A 582 2.91 41.88 6.99
C ILE A 582 1.85 42.38 7.98
N LYS A 583 1.52 41.57 8.99
CA LYS A 583 0.53 41.94 10.00
C LYS A 583 1.03 43.04 10.93
N LEU A 584 2.33 43.05 11.21
CA LEU A 584 2.96 44.07 12.03
C LEU A 584 2.92 45.42 11.32
N GLU A 585 3.25 45.47 10.02
CA GLU A 585 3.18 46.67 9.22
C GLU A 585 1.76 47.14 8.97
N GLU A 586 0.79 46.24 8.77
CA GLU A 586 -0.63 46.61 8.75
C GLU A 586 -1.05 47.34 10.05
N TRP A 587 -0.53 46.91 11.21
CA TRP A 587 -0.70 47.62 12.49
C TRP A 587 0.05 48.97 12.53
N ILE A 588 1.29 49.02 12.02
CA ILE A 588 2.10 50.25 11.93
C ILE A 588 1.37 51.31 11.08
N PHE A 589 0.92 50.96 9.88
CA PHE A 589 0.19 51.87 9.00
C PHE A 589 -1.10 52.37 9.64
N ASP A 590 -1.88 51.48 10.28
CA ASP A 590 -3.10 51.89 11.00
C ASP A 590 -2.79 52.89 12.12
N ARG A 591 -1.69 52.65 12.85
CA ARG A 591 -1.26 53.52 13.95
C ARG A 591 -0.76 54.87 13.45
N ILE A 592 0.11 54.89 12.46
CA ILE A 592 0.66 56.14 11.88
C ILE A 592 -0.46 56.98 11.24
N CYS A 593 -1.42 56.36 10.55
CA CYS A 593 -2.59 57.07 10.04
C CYS A 593 -3.40 57.74 11.16
N SER A 594 -3.57 57.05 12.29
CA SER A 594 -4.23 57.61 13.48
C SER A 594 -3.43 58.77 14.08
N ASP A 595 -2.12 58.61 14.21
CA ASP A 595 -1.22 59.62 14.79
C ASP A 595 -1.15 60.88 13.89
N ALA A 596 -1.06 60.71 12.56
CA ALA A 596 -1.08 61.81 11.59
C ALA A 596 -2.40 62.60 11.64
N LYS A 597 -3.52 61.91 11.81
CA LYS A 597 -4.83 62.55 12.01
C LYS A 597 -4.85 63.38 13.30
N LYS A 598 -4.39 62.82 14.42
CA LYS A 598 -4.31 63.52 15.71
C LYS A 598 -3.46 64.79 15.57
N LEU A 599 -2.26 64.67 15.00
CA LEU A 599 -1.37 65.79 14.73
C LEU A 599 -2.03 66.87 13.87
N SER A 600 -2.74 66.49 12.81
CA SER A 600 -3.47 67.44 11.97
C SER A 600 -4.61 68.14 12.70
N GLU A 601 -5.32 67.48 13.60
CA GLU A 601 -6.42 68.08 14.37
C GLU A 601 -5.89 69.06 15.42
N ASP A 602 -4.84 68.67 16.17
CA ASP A 602 -4.28 69.45 17.28
C ASP A 602 -3.51 70.70 16.81
N MET A 603 -2.95 70.68 15.60
CA MET A 603 -2.23 71.81 15.01
C MET A 603 -3.11 72.73 14.13
N GLY A 604 -4.41 72.46 13.99
CA GLY A 604 -5.31 73.21 13.11
C GLY A 604 -5.08 72.95 11.60
N GLY A 605 -4.40 71.85 11.28
CA GLY A 605 -3.94 71.44 9.97
C GLY A 605 -2.68 70.58 10.08
N PHE A 606 -2.35 69.82 9.04
CA PHE A 606 -1.07 69.12 8.98
C PHE A 606 0.01 70.10 8.49
N ASN A 607 0.97 70.41 9.36
CA ASN A 607 2.01 71.43 9.12
C ASN A 607 3.40 70.82 8.82
N LEU A 608 3.47 69.50 8.65
CA LEU A 608 4.66 68.80 8.16
C LEU A 608 4.50 68.53 6.67
N HIS A 609 5.60 68.33 5.97
CA HIS A 609 5.60 67.85 4.59
C HIS A 609 5.16 66.39 4.56
N HIS A 610 5.73 65.54 5.41
CA HIS A 610 5.40 64.11 5.45
C HIS A 610 5.75 63.45 6.80
N ILE A 611 5.22 62.23 6.99
CA ILE A 611 5.71 61.23 7.93
C ILE A 611 6.23 60.06 7.10
N ALA A 612 7.52 59.74 7.25
CA ALA A 612 8.15 58.65 6.54
C ALA A 612 7.91 57.30 7.24
N ILE A 613 7.63 56.26 6.47
CA ILE A 613 7.27 54.92 6.95
C ILE A 613 8.11 53.87 6.22
N ASN A 614 8.90 53.15 7.00
CA ASN A 614 9.66 51.99 6.51
C ASN A 614 8.72 50.85 6.07
N VAL A 615 8.97 50.31 4.87
CA VAL A 615 8.21 49.18 4.32
C VAL A 615 9.15 48.03 4.00
N SER A 616 8.93 46.88 4.64
CA SER A 616 9.66 45.65 4.33
C SER A 616 9.41 45.23 2.89
N THR A 617 10.45 44.67 2.28
CA THR A 617 10.35 44.11 0.92
C THR A 617 9.28 43.01 0.85
N ILE A 618 9.08 42.25 1.92
CA ILE A 618 8.14 41.13 1.98
C ILE A 618 6.70 41.63 1.84
N HIS A 619 6.33 42.68 2.58
CA HIS A 619 4.98 43.24 2.51
C HIS A 619 4.77 44.05 1.24
N PHE A 620 5.77 44.82 0.80
CA PHE A 620 5.68 45.57 -0.45
C PHE A 620 5.43 44.68 -1.66
N LEU A 621 6.02 43.48 -1.70
CA LEU A 621 5.79 42.49 -2.76
C LEU A 621 4.47 41.70 -2.61
N GLU A 622 3.72 41.86 -1.52
CA GLU A 622 2.45 41.17 -1.32
C GLU A 622 1.42 41.57 -2.39
N PRO A 623 0.63 40.61 -2.92
CA PRO A 623 -0.52 40.95 -3.74
C PRO A 623 -1.49 41.85 -2.96
N HIS A 624 -2.08 42.86 -3.59
CA HIS A 624 -3.02 43.79 -2.93
C HIS A 624 -2.44 44.75 -1.88
N PHE A 625 -1.11 44.87 -1.74
CA PHE A 625 -0.47 45.88 -0.88
C PHE A 625 -1.06 47.28 -1.08
N VAL A 626 -1.11 47.74 -2.34
CA VAL A 626 -1.64 49.06 -2.72
C VAL A 626 -3.10 49.22 -2.29
N GLU A 627 -3.95 48.23 -2.59
CA GLU A 627 -5.38 48.26 -2.25
C GLU A 627 -5.60 48.37 -0.73
N LYS A 628 -4.85 47.61 0.07
CA LYS A 628 -4.93 47.61 1.53
C LYS A 628 -4.49 48.94 2.14
N LEU A 629 -3.36 49.48 1.68
CA LEU A 629 -2.86 50.77 2.15
C LEU A 629 -3.87 51.89 1.86
N MET A 630 -4.46 51.89 0.66
CA MET A 630 -5.50 52.84 0.28
C MET A 630 -6.76 52.72 1.13
N LEU A 631 -7.13 51.52 1.57
CA LEU A 631 -8.23 51.33 2.51
C LEU A 631 -7.94 51.92 3.89
N LEU A 632 -6.70 51.84 4.38
CA LEU A 632 -6.29 52.42 5.66
C LEU A 632 -6.34 53.95 5.64
N VAL A 633 -5.79 54.58 4.61
CA VAL A 633 -5.87 56.04 4.43
C VAL A 633 -7.34 56.50 4.41
N LYS A 634 -8.20 55.82 3.65
CA LYS A 634 -9.63 56.12 3.57
C LYS A 634 -10.36 55.91 4.91
N LYS A 635 -10.02 54.85 5.64
CA LYS A 635 -10.57 54.54 6.97
C LYS A 635 -10.31 55.68 7.95
N HIS A 636 -9.08 56.19 7.99
CA HIS A 636 -8.68 57.27 8.91
C HIS A 636 -9.03 58.67 8.43
N LYS A 637 -9.35 58.83 7.13
CA LYS A 637 -9.62 60.11 6.48
C LYS A 637 -8.41 61.05 6.49
N VAL A 638 -7.22 60.47 6.32
CA VAL A 638 -5.96 61.17 6.14
C VAL A 638 -5.65 61.33 4.66
N ARG A 639 -4.68 62.19 4.33
CA ARG A 639 -4.26 62.48 2.96
C ARG A 639 -3.01 61.64 2.61
N PRO A 640 -2.99 60.93 1.47
CA PRO A 640 -1.78 60.22 1.00
C PRO A 640 -0.53 61.09 0.98
N GLU A 641 -0.69 62.38 0.66
CA GLU A 641 0.39 63.38 0.57
C GLU A 641 1.08 63.65 1.90
N TRP A 642 0.56 63.14 3.02
CA TRP A 642 1.20 63.22 4.32
C TRP A 642 2.18 62.09 4.60
N PHE A 643 2.31 61.12 3.69
CA PHE A 643 3.10 59.91 3.93
C PHE A 643 4.17 59.73 2.85
N GLU A 644 5.38 59.49 3.32
CA GLU A 644 6.51 59.03 2.52
C GLU A 644 6.73 57.55 2.80
N LEU A 645 6.84 56.72 1.76
CA LEU A 645 7.14 55.30 1.91
C LEU A 645 8.60 55.04 1.61
N GLU A 646 9.31 54.52 2.60
CA GLU A 646 10.73 54.19 2.50
C GLU A 646 10.89 52.72 2.13
N ILE A 647 11.64 52.46 1.07
CA ILE A 647 11.91 51.09 0.60
C ILE A 647 13.41 50.96 0.37
N THR A 648 14.01 49.90 0.88
CA THR A 648 15.43 49.65 0.69
C THR A 648 15.76 49.39 -0.78
N GLU A 649 16.95 49.84 -1.19
CA GLU A 649 17.48 49.61 -2.53
C GLU A 649 17.40 48.12 -2.94
N SER A 650 17.86 47.23 -2.04
CA SER A 650 17.86 45.79 -2.28
C SER A 650 16.47 45.20 -2.48
N GLY A 651 15.46 45.80 -1.83
CA GLY A 651 14.06 45.39 -1.93
C GLY A 651 13.47 45.64 -3.30
N ILE A 652 13.68 46.85 -3.83
CA ILE A 652 13.26 47.27 -5.17
C ILE A 652 13.88 46.34 -6.23
N MET A 653 15.16 46.01 -6.08
CA MET A 653 15.89 45.19 -7.06
C MET A 653 15.43 43.73 -7.11
N ARG A 654 14.66 43.24 -6.12
CA ARG A 654 14.11 41.87 -6.16
C ARG A 654 13.09 41.67 -7.28
N ASN A 655 12.29 42.70 -7.59
CA ASN A 655 11.31 42.69 -8.66
C ASN A 655 11.02 44.12 -9.15
N VAL A 656 11.92 44.63 -9.99
CA VAL A 656 11.90 46.05 -10.44
C VAL A 656 10.61 46.41 -11.18
N GLU A 657 10.09 45.53 -12.02
CA GLU A 657 8.88 45.80 -12.81
C GLU A 657 7.63 45.97 -11.91
N ASP A 658 7.44 45.06 -10.94
CA ASP A 658 6.36 45.14 -9.97
C ASP A 658 6.50 46.37 -9.06
N ALA A 659 7.73 46.66 -8.62
CA ALA A 659 8.03 47.83 -7.81
C ALA A 659 7.68 49.14 -8.54
N ILE A 660 8.11 49.29 -9.79
CA ILE A 660 7.77 50.46 -10.62
C ILE A 660 6.26 50.62 -10.74
N GLN A 661 5.52 49.53 -10.97
CA GLN A 661 4.07 49.59 -11.11
C GLN A 661 3.39 50.05 -9.80
N LYS A 662 3.74 49.46 -8.66
CA LYS A 662 3.17 49.80 -7.35
C LYS A 662 3.51 51.23 -6.92
N ILE A 663 4.76 51.66 -7.13
CA ILE A 663 5.18 53.03 -6.82
C ILE A 663 4.36 54.03 -7.66
N LYS A 664 4.21 53.79 -8.97
CA LYS A 664 3.39 54.67 -9.82
C LYS A 664 1.94 54.75 -9.34
N GLU A 665 1.34 53.61 -9.03
CA GLU A 665 -0.04 53.56 -8.56
C GLU A 665 -0.23 54.35 -7.25
N LEU A 666 0.68 54.18 -6.28
CA LEU A 666 0.63 54.91 -5.02
C LEU A 666 0.96 56.41 -5.17
N LYS A 667 1.85 56.78 -6.10
CA LYS A 667 2.09 58.19 -6.44
C LYS A 667 0.91 58.85 -7.11
N ASP A 668 0.19 58.14 -7.98
CA ASP A 668 -1.07 58.64 -8.56
C ASP A 668 -2.13 58.91 -7.48
N PHE A 669 -2.03 58.26 -6.31
CA PHE A 669 -2.84 58.57 -5.13
C PHE A 669 -2.29 59.70 -4.26
N GLY A 670 -1.00 60.06 -4.38
CA GLY A 670 -0.37 61.19 -3.70
C GLY A 670 0.74 60.86 -2.71
N PHE A 671 1.12 59.59 -2.55
CA PHE A 671 2.27 59.23 -1.70
C PHE A 671 3.59 59.71 -2.29
N THR A 672 4.58 60.02 -1.44
CA THR A 672 5.99 60.19 -1.85
C THR A 672 6.77 58.92 -1.54
N PHE A 673 7.91 58.73 -2.22
CA PHE A 673 8.76 57.56 -2.04
C PHE A 673 10.21 57.93 -1.85
N SER A 674 10.86 57.27 -0.90
CA SER A 674 12.30 57.36 -0.70
C SER A 674 12.98 56.01 -0.88
N ILE A 675 14.21 56.05 -1.40
CA ILE A 675 15.10 54.89 -1.43
C ILE A 675 15.97 54.94 -0.19
N ASP A 676 15.85 53.91 0.63
CA ASP A 676 16.63 53.75 1.85
C ASP A 676 17.92 52.95 1.64
N ASP A 677 18.90 53.16 2.51
CA ASP A 677 20.24 52.55 2.50
C ASP A 677 21.02 52.72 1.18
N PHE A 678 20.83 53.83 0.47
CA PHE A 678 21.38 53.99 -0.88
C PHE A 678 22.91 54.02 -0.88
N GLY A 679 23.52 53.18 -1.74
CA GLY A 679 24.98 53.09 -1.89
C GLY A 679 25.65 51.96 -1.10
N THR A 680 24.89 51.22 -0.29
CA THR A 680 25.37 49.99 0.37
C THR A 680 25.28 48.76 -0.54
N GLY A 681 24.58 48.85 -1.68
CA GLY A 681 24.34 47.78 -2.64
C GLY A 681 24.93 47.97 -4.04
N TYR A 682 24.72 46.98 -4.92
CA TYR A 682 25.13 47.03 -6.33
C TYR A 682 24.05 47.69 -7.21
N SER A 683 23.84 49.00 -7.04
CA SER A 683 22.91 49.74 -7.90
C SER A 683 23.45 49.86 -9.33
N SER A 684 22.65 49.41 -10.30
CA SER A 684 22.83 49.83 -11.68
C SER A 684 22.10 51.15 -11.87
N LEU A 685 22.85 52.26 -11.99
CA LEU A 685 22.35 53.62 -12.30
C LEU A 685 21.31 53.65 -13.43
N SER A 686 21.31 52.63 -14.30
CA SER A 686 20.30 52.46 -15.34
C SER A 686 18.87 52.28 -14.81
N HIS A 687 18.67 51.59 -13.68
CA HIS A 687 17.35 51.38 -13.08
C HIS A 687 16.87 52.59 -12.29
N LEU A 688 17.78 53.32 -11.63
CA LEU A 688 17.44 54.52 -10.88
C LEU A 688 16.71 55.56 -11.76
N LYS A 689 17.09 55.65 -13.04
CA LYS A 689 16.44 56.52 -14.03
C LYS A 689 14.95 56.19 -14.26
N GLU A 690 14.55 54.94 -14.09
CA GLU A 690 13.19 54.47 -14.39
C GLU A 690 12.31 54.39 -13.14
N LEU A 691 12.91 54.46 -11.95
CA LEU A 691 12.22 54.41 -10.66
C LEU A 691 11.58 55.78 -10.36
N PRO A 692 10.24 55.84 -10.18
CA PRO A 692 9.55 57.10 -9.92
C PRO A 692 9.62 57.47 -8.43
N VAL A 693 10.82 57.60 -7.87
CA VAL A 693 11.03 58.01 -6.46
C VAL A 693 11.21 59.52 -6.33
N ASP A 694 11.18 60.05 -5.10
CA ASP A 694 11.27 61.48 -4.80
C ASP A 694 12.52 61.82 -3.97
N VAL A 695 12.93 60.90 -3.07
CA VAL A 695 14.01 61.11 -2.11
C VAL A 695 15.02 59.97 -2.16
N ILE A 696 16.30 60.28 -1.93
CA ILE A 696 17.37 59.31 -1.68
C ILE A 696 17.92 59.53 -0.27
N LYS A 697 17.99 58.46 0.52
CA LYS A 697 18.55 58.50 1.88
C LYS A 697 19.98 57.97 1.87
N ILE A 698 20.90 58.76 2.43
CA ILE A 698 22.30 58.36 2.62
C ILE A 698 22.39 57.64 3.96
N ASP A 699 22.80 56.37 3.90
CA ASP A 699 22.95 55.50 5.05
C ASP A 699 23.89 56.11 6.12
N GLN A 700 23.48 56.00 7.38
CA GLN A 700 24.23 56.51 8.55
C GLN A 700 25.69 56.02 8.64
N SER A 701 26.03 54.87 8.03
CA SER A 701 27.38 54.29 8.03
C SER A 701 28.39 55.16 7.29
N PHE A 702 27.96 55.92 6.27
CA PHE A 702 28.80 56.89 5.57
C PHE A 702 28.91 58.21 6.36
N VAL A 703 27.92 58.53 7.20
CA VAL A 703 27.81 59.84 7.86
C VAL A 703 28.44 59.88 9.25
N ARG A 704 28.22 58.86 10.09
CA ARG A 704 28.62 58.86 11.53
C ARG A 704 30.12 59.00 11.79
N ASN A 705 30.96 58.43 10.93
CA ASN A 705 32.43 58.40 11.09
C ASN A 705 33.14 58.70 9.76
N MET A 706 32.70 59.76 9.09
CA MET A 706 33.12 60.13 7.75
C MET A 706 34.65 60.20 7.59
N ASN A 707 35.19 59.38 6.69
CA ASN A 707 36.56 59.46 6.19
C ASN A 707 36.60 59.96 4.72
N GLU A 708 37.79 60.18 4.15
CA GLU A 708 37.93 60.69 2.77
C GLU A 708 37.17 59.86 1.71
N ASN A 709 37.06 58.54 1.88
CA ASN A 709 36.27 57.71 0.95
C ASN A 709 34.77 57.87 1.16
N ASP A 710 34.31 58.09 2.40
CA ASP A 710 32.90 58.30 2.70
C ASP A 710 32.44 59.67 2.19
N GLU A 711 33.28 60.71 2.29
CA GLU A 711 33.06 62.03 1.68
C GLU A 711 32.78 61.90 0.17
N MET A 712 33.61 61.12 -0.53
CA MET A 712 33.43 60.88 -1.97
C MET A 712 32.09 60.19 -2.30
N ILE A 713 31.65 59.25 -1.45
CA ILE A 713 30.36 58.55 -1.65
C ILE A 713 29.21 59.54 -1.42
N ILE A 714 29.25 60.31 -0.34
CA ILE A 714 28.23 61.30 -0.01
C ILE A 714 28.12 62.34 -1.13
N GLU A 715 29.24 62.91 -1.58
CA GLU A 715 29.27 63.86 -2.70
C GLU A 715 28.69 63.25 -3.99
N ALA A 716 29.00 61.98 -4.27
CA ALA A 716 28.45 61.29 -5.43
C ALA A 716 26.93 61.11 -5.32
N VAL A 717 26.41 60.71 -4.15
CA VAL A 717 24.96 60.55 -3.92
C VAL A 717 24.24 61.89 -4.02
N VAL A 718 24.80 62.96 -3.42
CA VAL A 718 24.25 64.31 -3.53
C VAL A 718 24.23 64.78 -4.99
N ALA A 719 25.32 64.55 -5.74
CA ALA A 719 25.37 64.87 -7.16
C ALA A 719 24.35 64.07 -7.99
N ILE A 720 24.12 62.79 -7.66
CA ILE A 720 23.09 61.97 -8.28
C ILE A 720 21.71 62.57 -8.00
N GLY A 721 21.37 62.86 -6.73
CA GLY A 721 20.10 63.48 -6.36
C GLY A 721 19.83 64.75 -7.16
N GLN A 722 20.80 65.66 -7.21
CA GLN A 722 20.70 66.90 -8.00
C GLN A 722 20.52 66.67 -9.51
N LYS A 723 21.13 65.61 -10.09
CA LYS A 723 21.02 65.32 -11.53
C LYS A 723 19.71 64.64 -11.91
N PHE A 724 19.11 63.90 -10.98
CA PHE A 724 17.85 63.19 -11.18
C PHE A 724 16.64 63.95 -10.61
N ASP A 725 16.84 65.15 -10.08
CA ASP A 725 15.81 66.00 -9.45
C ASP A 725 15.15 65.31 -8.25
N LEU A 726 16.00 64.67 -7.42
CA LEU A 726 15.61 63.97 -6.20
C LEU A 726 16.16 64.73 -4.99
N GLU A 727 15.37 64.80 -3.91
CA GLU A 727 15.86 65.32 -2.64
C GLU A 727 16.79 64.30 -1.97
N VAL A 728 17.81 64.79 -1.24
CA VAL A 728 18.75 63.94 -0.53
C VAL A 728 18.66 64.17 0.97
N LEU A 729 18.39 63.09 1.71
CA LEU A 729 18.35 63.03 3.17
C LEU A 729 19.60 62.35 3.70
N ALA A 730 20.38 63.03 4.54
CA ALA A 730 21.51 62.41 5.23
C ALA A 730 21.11 61.88 6.60
N GLU A 731 21.35 60.60 6.86
CA GLU A 731 21.03 59.97 8.14
C GLU A 731 22.20 59.93 9.11
N GLY A 732 21.93 59.77 10.41
CA GLY A 732 22.98 59.57 11.40
C GLY A 732 23.86 60.79 11.65
N VAL A 733 23.35 62.01 11.44
CA VAL A 733 24.08 63.25 11.76
C VAL A 733 24.18 63.42 13.27
N GLU A 734 25.40 63.33 13.81
CA GLU A 734 25.68 63.37 15.25
C GLU A 734 26.54 64.55 15.71
N SER A 735 27.04 65.39 14.79
CA SER A 735 27.82 66.57 15.14
C SER A 735 27.51 67.78 14.27
N ASP A 736 27.82 68.96 14.81
CA ASP A 736 27.76 70.25 14.13
C ASP A 736 28.67 70.30 12.89
N LYS A 737 29.86 69.68 12.98
CA LYS A 737 30.81 69.58 11.88
C LYS A 737 30.25 68.82 10.67
N ILE A 738 29.57 67.70 10.92
CA ILE A 738 28.92 66.92 9.85
C ILE A 738 27.81 67.76 9.20
N LEU A 739 27.02 68.47 10.00
CA LEU A 739 25.99 69.35 9.46
C LEU A 739 26.56 70.49 8.61
N GLU A 740 27.67 71.09 9.03
CA GLU A 740 28.37 72.14 8.27
C GLU A 740 28.92 71.60 6.94
N TYR A 741 29.49 70.38 6.95
CA TYR A 741 29.91 69.72 5.71
C TYR A 741 28.73 69.42 4.77
N LEU A 742 27.59 68.93 5.29
CA LEU A 742 26.39 68.69 4.51
C LEU A 742 25.82 69.97 3.87
N LYS A 743 25.97 71.12 4.55
CA LYS A 743 25.65 72.45 3.98
C LYS A 743 26.58 72.78 2.81
N ASP A 744 27.88 72.59 2.99
CA ASP A 744 28.88 72.93 1.96
C ASP A 744 28.67 72.17 0.64
N ILE A 745 28.22 70.92 0.72
CA ILE A 745 27.90 70.10 -0.46
C ILE A 745 26.46 70.29 -0.97
N ASN A 746 25.67 71.17 -0.35
CA ASN A 746 24.26 71.44 -0.66
C ASN A 746 23.35 70.20 -0.55
N CYS A 747 23.49 69.42 0.52
CA CYS A 747 22.52 68.39 0.89
C CYS A 747 21.19 69.05 1.30
N ASN A 748 20.05 68.42 0.99
CA ASN A 748 18.73 69.05 1.19
C ASN A 748 18.28 68.96 2.66
N THR A 749 18.30 67.75 3.20
CA THR A 749 17.65 67.41 4.47
C THR A 749 18.56 66.50 5.28
N TYR A 750 18.36 66.49 6.60
CA TYR A 750 19.11 65.59 7.47
C TYR A 750 18.29 65.10 8.65
N GLN A 751 18.70 63.94 9.17
CA GLN A 751 18.21 63.38 10.42
C GLN A 751 19.35 62.76 11.23
N GLY A 752 19.22 62.80 12.56
CA GLY A 752 20.23 62.24 13.46
C GLY A 752 20.18 62.79 14.87
N TYR A 753 20.95 62.18 15.76
CA TYR A 753 20.91 62.48 17.20
C TYR A 753 21.44 63.86 17.55
N PHE A 754 22.16 64.53 16.64
CA PHE A 754 22.53 65.93 16.80
C PHE A 754 21.29 66.84 16.90
N ALA A 755 20.27 66.57 16.09
CA ALA A 755 19.02 67.31 16.13
C ALA A 755 18.11 66.75 17.24
N HIS A 756 17.65 65.52 17.04
CA HIS A 756 16.71 64.85 17.94
C HIS A 756 16.89 63.34 17.85
N THR A 757 16.86 62.67 19.00
CA THR A 757 16.62 61.23 19.06
C THR A 757 15.17 60.92 18.67
N PRO A 758 14.84 59.68 18.29
CA PRO A 758 13.45 59.25 18.21
C PRO A 758 12.72 59.51 19.54
N ILE A 759 11.55 60.15 19.49
CA ILE A 759 10.77 60.56 20.67
C ILE A 759 9.31 60.12 20.55
N ALA A 760 8.60 60.04 21.68
CA ALA A 760 7.19 59.69 21.68
C ALA A 760 6.32 60.76 21.01
N LEU A 761 5.15 60.38 20.49
CA LEU A 761 4.24 61.28 19.77
C LEU A 761 3.93 62.58 20.54
N ASP A 762 3.65 62.49 21.84
CA ASP A 762 3.29 63.66 22.65
C ASP A 762 4.45 64.66 22.80
N GLU A 763 5.69 64.15 22.84
CA GLU A 763 6.90 64.99 22.86
C GLU A 763 7.15 65.62 21.48
N PHE A 764 6.94 64.83 20.41
CA PHE A 764 7.05 65.33 19.05
C PHE A 764 6.02 66.43 18.76
N GLU A 765 4.77 66.24 19.17
CA GLU A 765 3.70 67.25 19.05
C GLU A 765 4.08 68.56 19.79
N ALA A 766 4.76 68.47 20.93
CA ALA A 766 5.22 69.63 21.67
C ALA A 766 6.34 70.39 20.95
N LEU A 767 7.20 69.72 20.18
CA LEU A 767 8.26 70.35 19.38
C LEU A 767 7.70 71.18 18.21
N LEU A 768 6.58 70.74 17.63
CA LEU A 768 5.96 71.39 16.47
C LEU A 768 5.13 72.63 16.84
N LYS A 769 4.74 72.76 18.12
CA LYS A 769 3.98 73.93 18.57
C LYS A 769 4.89 75.17 18.59
N PRO A 770 4.44 76.32 18.05
CA PRO A 770 5.25 77.52 18.04
C PRO A 770 5.64 77.90 19.48
N LYS A 771 6.94 78.11 19.73
CA LYS A 771 7.41 78.65 21.01
C LYS A 771 6.75 80.01 21.23
N LYS A 772 5.98 80.12 22.32
CA LYS A 772 5.30 81.36 22.74
C LYS A 772 6.27 82.51 22.99
#